data_AF-A0A929AZE2-F1
#
_entry.id   AF-A0A929AZE2-F1
#
_cell.length_a   1.000
_cell.length_b   1.000
_cell.length_c   1.000
_cell.angle_alpha   90.00
_cell.angle_beta   90.00
_cell.angle_gamma   90.00
#
_symmetry.space_group_name_H-M   'P 1'
#
loop_
_entity.id
_entity.type
_entity.pdbx_description
1 polymer ?
#
loop_
_entity_poly.entity_id
_entity_poly.type
_entity_poly.pdbx_seq_one_letter_code
_entity_poly.pdbx_strand_id
1 'polypeptide(L)'
;MTRLFNLESYPELCSYAHLYETEVEQLIPKDSLPSAYKYFLDKYKNQGYRADFVCYQKLSLKDEPISLQNLGIELSKNDKNLYIVPDRINSLDLRNLLKPGESYIYKSAYYYWNYFEQITNNVDLNKPVIFIDLNSLSNESYCFLQFIRPHNSPYLVPIIAHKNEIARNLKKLPFKLCNIYNNIYHKLAQKIIANNFPQLAVDENAVTSLKIYLQKLRIFQIVQSQSNQDNFSIIIEITTQRKTYYKSINLNITLLEDVVLTGIDCKSISQFTKNNQKFSFVLVSDYNVLPRFRHSLNSSNLFLLNNQLSQFPKLWVEKQQQKFPWFGQYLDRIKFQIKRPSGETQWIEVLSTEEQEHIYYEGDPETRRFARIPETGQNDFKLLYPNTILSIQINEQDYCINGIPQVYEITHPWEKSKAESEELRARIEFIVKPGSPPELRVRDKDNQYKIKAKWRDRSVIPQSFNCIPLKTILENRQKQLDLNIPKQEEYQNIIKNLSKISKINNINKILDIKSYIDEAYQILKEYKDNNHRDLLLNVNPNHPSLTQLKDSINILNYSGVIEIIIEYFNDRYVIKNGNECKITPSVLKIINFMGKTYRLSEQNISSLFFSMDFIKKAISKVSVQYYSFLGKVAFDKEYQLAYFDIFSKLVDRSIPSYQIDEYLWAYSRILLWYSDFYHQYTKDEFNYTEHFRQITKFLLAKSSNILNNFRFKEYKKNAFLSLIYLLTFRETDSEFCTFESEEYKLAEQVVEKYRNDPVYLKIIPNKSLNEYFEELLKGNSSQEALEQLLTVD
;
A
#
# COMPACT_ATOMS: atom_id res chain seq x y z
N MET A 1 -34.81 -23.85 3.49
CA MET A 1 -34.74 -22.93 4.64
C MET A 1 -33.73 -21.84 4.37
N THR A 2 -33.83 -20.68 5.03
CA THR A 2 -32.84 -19.61 4.89
C THR A 2 -31.56 -20.03 5.61
N ARG A 3 -30.38 -19.75 5.05
CA ARG A 3 -29.09 -20.02 5.70
C ARG A 3 -28.29 -18.74 5.86
N LEU A 4 -27.79 -18.53 7.06
CA LEU A 4 -26.94 -17.41 7.44
C LEU A 4 -25.47 -17.82 7.37
N PHE A 5 -24.69 -17.10 6.58
CA PHE A 5 -23.25 -17.31 6.43
C PHE A 5 -22.48 -16.07 6.89
N ASN A 6 -21.46 -16.24 7.74
CA ASN A 6 -20.62 -15.15 8.17
C ASN A 6 -19.36 -15.04 7.31
N LEU A 7 -19.32 -14.10 6.36
CA LEU A 7 -18.13 -13.90 5.51
C LEU A 7 -16.96 -13.25 6.25
N GLU A 8 -17.20 -12.73 7.45
CA GLU A 8 -16.22 -12.01 8.27
C GLU A 8 -15.69 -12.82 9.44
N SER A 9 -16.15 -14.07 9.65
CA SER A 9 -15.69 -14.90 10.77
C SER A 9 -14.44 -15.70 10.41
N TYR A 10 -13.28 -15.29 10.95
CA TYR A 10 -12.04 -16.07 10.80
C TYR A 10 -12.12 -17.45 11.47
N PRO A 11 -12.70 -17.62 12.67
CA PRO A 11 -12.89 -18.95 13.28
C PRO A 11 -13.74 -19.90 12.43
N GLU A 12 -14.83 -19.41 11.81
CA GLU A 12 -15.65 -20.22 10.91
C GLU A 12 -14.88 -20.59 9.65
N LEU A 13 -14.17 -19.63 9.05
CA LEU A 13 -13.33 -19.90 7.88
C LEU A 13 -12.30 -20.99 8.16
N CYS A 14 -11.54 -20.89 9.26
CA CYS A 14 -10.57 -21.93 9.63
C CYS A 14 -11.24 -23.29 9.85
N SER A 15 -12.34 -23.33 10.61
CA SER A 15 -13.05 -24.58 10.90
C SER A 15 -13.54 -25.25 9.62
N TYR A 16 -14.17 -24.49 8.73
CA TYR A 16 -14.69 -25.00 7.47
C TYR A 16 -13.59 -25.39 6.49
N ALA A 17 -12.52 -24.60 6.37
CA ALA A 17 -11.38 -24.94 5.53
C ALA A 17 -10.77 -26.29 5.93
N HIS A 18 -10.54 -26.49 7.23
CA HIS A 18 -9.99 -27.75 7.76
C HIS A 18 -10.95 -28.93 7.63
N LEU A 19 -12.27 -28.71 7.70
CA LEU A 19 -13.28 -29.75 7.46
C LEU A 19 -13.26 -30.30 6.03
N TYR A 20 -12.90 -29.47 5.06
CA TYR A 20 -12.84 -29.83 3.62
C TYR A 20 -11.41 -29.84 3.07
N GLU A 21 -10.41 -30.00 3.95
CA GLU A 21 -8.98 -30.13 3.59
C GLU A 21 -8.49 -29.03 2.63
N THR A 22 -9.00 -27.81 2.81
CA THR A 22 -8.63 -26.64 2.01
C THR A 22 -7.64 -25.77 2.81
N GLU A 23 -6.60 -25.27 2.14
CA GLU A 23 -5.64 -24.36 2.78
C GLU A 23 -6.31 -23.05 3.19
N VAL A 24 -6.17 -22.67 4.45
CA VAL A 24 -6.77 -21.47 5.04
C VAL A 24 -6.29 -20.21 4.32
N GLU A 25 -5.01 -20.16 3.97
CA GLU A 25 -4.34 -19.04 3.31
C GLU A 25 -4.96 -18.70 1.95
N GLN A 26 -5.53 -19.70 1.25
CA GLN A 26 -6.19 -19.50 -0.04
C GLN A 26 -7.55 -18.82 0.08
N LEU A 27 -8.17 -18.89 1.26
CA LEU A 27 -9.50 -18.33 1.53
C LEU A 27 -9.45 -16.94 2.16
N ILE A 28 -8.30 -16.54 2.73
CA ILE A 28 -8.11 -15.21 3.31
C ILE A 28 -8.06 -14.16 2.18
N PRO A 29 -8.84 -13.07 2.28
CA PRO A 29 -8.87 -12.03 1.26
C PRO A 29 -7.53 -11.29 1.15
N LYS A 30 -7.03 -11.15 -0.08
CA LYS A 30 -5.87 -10.30 -0.39
C LYS A 30 -6.25 -8.82 -0.48
N ASP A 31 -7.42 -8.53 -1.05
CA ASP A 31 -7.86 -7.19 -1.48
C ASP A 31 -9.14 -6.73 -0.76
N SER A 32 -9.24 -6.98 0.54
CA SER A 32 -10.39 -6.71 1.45
C SER A 32 -11.67 -7.53 1.23
N LEU A 33 -12.04 -7.92 0.01
CA LEU A 33 -13.28 -8.66 -0.25
C LEU A 33 -13.15 -10.18 0.00
N PRO A 34 -14.04 -10.81 0.79
CA PRO A 34 -14.00 -12.23 1.11
C PRO A 34 -14.53 -13.14 -0.03
N SER A 35 -14.18 -12.84 -1.29
CA SER A 35 -14.69 -13.52 -2.49
C SER A 35 -14.29 -15.01 -2.54
N ALA A 36 -13.05 -15.34 -2.19
CA ALA A 36 -12.56 -16.72 -2.16
C ALA A 36 -13.33 -17.57 -1.14
N TYR A 37 -13.54 -17.02 0.07
CA TYR A 37 -14.32 -17.68 1.11
C TYR A 37 -15.80 -17.81 0.72
N LYS A 38 -16.40 -16.78 0.11
CA LYS A 38 -17.77 -16.85 -0.42
C LYS A 38 -17.92 -17.95 -1.47
N TYR A 39 -16.97 -18.05 -2.40
CA TYR A 39 -16.96 -19.12 -3.42
C TYR A 39 -16.85 -20.51 -2.80
N PHE A 40 -15.98 -20.65 -1.80
CA PHE A 40 -15.86 -21.88 -1.02
C PHE A 40 -17.20 -22.25 -0.37
N LEU A 41 -17.86 -21.31 0.31
CA LEU A 41 -19.18 -21.54 0.91
C LEU A 41 -20.23 -21.94 -0.13
N ASP A 42 -20.25 -21.27 -1.29
CA ASP A 42 -21.16 -21.61 -2.38
C ASP A 42 -20.95 -23.03 -2.92
N LYS A 43 -19.70 -23.49 -2.98
CA LYS A 43 -19.34 -24.83 -3.43
C LYS A 43 -19.77 -25.90 -2.44
N TYR A 44 -19.61 -25.64 -1.15
CA TYR A 44 -19.79 -26.66 -0.10
C TYR A 44 -21.09 -26.52 0.70
N LYS A 45 -21.88 -25.44 0.56
CA LYS A 45 -23.08 -25.21 1.37
C LYS A 45 -24.06 -26.36 1.37
N ASN A 46 -24.24 -27.06 0.24
CA ASN A 46 -25.19 -28.16 0.13
C ASN A 46 -24.61 -29.52 0.59
N GLN A 47 -23.33 -29.57 0.97
CA GLN A 47 -22.69 -30.78 1.45
C GLN A 47 -22.82 -30.86 2.96
N GLY A 48 -23.60 -31.83 3.44
CA GLY A 48 -23.66 -32.12 4.87
C GLY A 48 -22.34 -32.72 5.35
N TYR A 49 -21.86 -32.27 6.50
CA TYR A 49 -20.70 -32.85 7.19
C TYR A 49 -21.12 -33.39 8.55
N ARG A 50 -20.36 -34.36 9.05
CA ARG A 50 -20.52 -34.84 10.43
C ARG A 50 -19.80 -33.85 11.33
N ALA A 51 -20.54 -33.20 12.23
CA ALA A 51 -19.88 -32.43 13.27
C ALA A 51 -19.22 -33.39 14.24
N ASP A 52 -17.90 -33.31 14.31
CA ASP A 52 -17.09 -34.00 15.32
C ASP A 52 -17.40 -33.35 16.68
N PHE A 53 -18.56 -33.65 17.28
CA PHE A 53 -18.83 -33.30 18.68
C PHE A 53 -18.02 -34.25 19.55
N VAL A 54 -16.86 -33.80 20.01
CA VAL A 54 -15.92 -34.60 20.81
C VAL A 54 -15.90 -34.14 22.27
N CYS A 55 -17.05 -33.76 22.82
CA CYS A 55 -17.23 -33.58 24.26
C CYS A 55 -18.02 -34.77 24.82
N TYR A 56 -17.42 -35.97 24.75
CA TYR A 56 -17.97 -37.15 25.41
C TYR A 56 -17.21 -37.40 26.70
N GLN A 57 -17.91 -37.31 27.83
CA GLN A 57 -17.37 -37.79 29.12
C GLN A 57 -17.13 -39.30 29.09
N LYS A 58 -17.84 -40.04 28.22
CA LYS A 58 -17.65 -41.47 27.91
C LYS A 58 -17.98 -41.77 26.45
N LEU A 59 -17.11 -42.51 25.77
CA LEU A 59 -17.41 -43.09 24.46
C LEU A 59 -18.54 -44.12 24.64
N SER A 60 -19.63 -43.95 23.91
CA SER A 60 -20.74 -44.90 23.86
C SER A 60 -21.13 -45.13 22.41
N LEU A 61 -21.49 -46.37 22.08
CA LEU A 61 -22.08 -46.70 20.79
C LEU A 61 -23.55 -46.23 20.85
N LYS A 62 -23.93 -45.35 19.92
CA LYS A 62 -25.32 -44.94 19.73
C LYS A 62 -25.83 -45.58 18.44
N ASP A 63 -27.02 -46.18 18.52
CA ASP A 63 -27.73 -46.75 17.36
C ASP A 63 -28.54 -45.70 16.57
N GLU A 64 -28.56 -44.44 17.03
CA GLU A 64 -29.23 -43.34 16.34
C GLU A 64 -28.43 -42.87 15.12
N PRO A 65 -29.09 -42.62 13.97
CA PRO A 65 -28.42 -42.06 12.80
C PRO A 65 -27.82 -40.69 13.13
N ILE A 66 -26.52 -40.54 12.87
CA ILE A 66 -25.80 -39.29 13.10
C ILE A 66 -26.38 -38.21 12.18
N SER A 67 -27.00 -37.18 12.76
CA SER A 67 -27.50 -36.03 12.00
C SER A 67 -26.33 -35.31 11.33
N LEU A 68 -26.45 -35.08 10.03
CA LEU A 68 -25.52 -34.23 9.29
C LEU A 68 -25.76 -32.76 9.67
N GLN A 69 -24.68 -32.02 9.82
CA GLN A 69 -24.70 -30.56 9.91
C GLN A 69 -24.38 -29.96 8.54
N ASN A 70 -24.82 -28.74 8.32
CA ASN A 70 -24.50 -27.99 7.11
C ASN A 70 -23.72 -26.73 7.48
N LEU A 71 -23.00 -26.18 6.51
CA LEU A 71 -22.34 -24.88 6.66
C LEU A 71 -23.38 -23.78 6.92
N GLY A 72 -23.02 -22.83 7.78
CA GLY A 72 -23.87 -21.71 8.18
C GLY A 72 -24.92 -22.08 9.23
N ILE A 73 -25.65 -21.06 9.70
CA ILE A 73 -26.73 -21.21 10.67
C ILE A 73 -28.06 -21.30 9.92
N GLU A 74 -28.86 -22.31 10.22
CA GLU A 74 -30.19 -22.47 9.62
C GLU A 74 -31.22 -21.56 10.29
N LEU A 75 -31.93 -20.77 9.48
CA LEU A 75 -32.98 -19.84 9.88
C LEU A 75 -34.33 -20.26 9.28
N SER A 76 -35.41 -20.03 10.02
CA SER A 76 -36.77 -20.38 9.60
C SER A 76 -37.29 -19.52 8.44
N LYS A 77 -37.87 -20.17 7.41
CA LYS A 77 -38.55 -19.60 6.21
C LYS A 77 -37.73 -18.61 5.33
N ASN A 78 -38.18 -18.42 4.08
CA ASN A 78 -37.68 -17.58 2.96
C ASN A 78 -36.72 -18.18 1.91
N ASP A 79 -36.16 -19.38 2.09
CA ASP A 79 -35.31 -20.08 1.09
C ASP A 79 -34.25 -19.22 0.38
N LYS A 80 -33.69 -18.23 1.09
CA LYS A 80 -32.61 -17.37 0.60
C LYS A 80 -31.35 -17.54 1.44
N ASN A 81 -30.18 -17.34 0.85
CA ASN A 81 -28.95 -17.24 1.61
C ASN A 81 -28.81 -15.79 2.10
N LEU A 82 -28.56 -15.63 3.39
CA LEU A 82 -28.27 -14.36 4.04
C LEU A 82 -26.77 -14.34 4.39
N TYR A 83 -26.05 -13.33 3.91
CA TYR A 83 -24.62 -13.18 4.19
C TYR A 83 -24.38 -12.01 5.14
N ILE A 84 -23.55 -12.25 6.17
CA ILE A 84 -22.97 -11.18 6.97
C ILE A 84 -21.77 -10.66 6.20
N VAL A 85 -21.81 -9.38 5.81
CA VAL A 85 -20.79 -8.74 4.97
C VAL A 85 -19.94 -7.75 5.78
N PRO A 86 -18.71 -7.42 5.32
CA PRO A 86 -17.89 -6.40 5.96
C PRO A 86 -18.66 -5.08 6.09
N ASP A 87 -18.42 -4.33 7.16
CA ASP A 87 -19.14 -3.07 7.32
C ASP A 87 -18.81 -2.11 6.19
N ARG A 88 -17.55 -1.97 5.75
CA ARG A 88 -17.16 -0.95 4.76
C ARG A 88 -17.23 -1.39 3.30
N ILE A 89 -17.91 -2.49 3.00
CA ILE A 89 -18.11 -2.92 1.62
C ILE A 89 -18.94 -1.88 0.87
N ASN A 90 -18.42 -1.38 -0.25
CA ASN A 90 -19.19 -0.46 -1.10
C ASN A 90 -20.22 -1.23 -1.93
N SER A 91 -21.21 -0.49 -2.45
CA SER A 91 -22.33 -1.02 -3.21
C SER A 91 -21.92 -1.85 -4.44
N LEU A 92 -20.86 -1.43 -5.16
CA LEU A 92 -20.44 -2.14 -6.37
C LEU A 92 -19.68 -3.43 -6.06
N ASP A 93 -18.90 -3.44 -4.98
CA ASP A 93 -18.25 -4.65 -4.49
C ASP A 93 -19.26 -5.64 -3.93
N LEU A 94 -20.29 -5.15 -3.24
CA LEU A 94 -21.39 -5.97 -2.77
C LEU A 94 -22.13 -6.65 -3.93
N ARG A 95 -22.35 -5.91 -5.04
CA ARG A 95 -22.88 -6.47 -6.30
C ARG A 95 -21.99 -7.58 -6.87
N ASN A 96 -20.67 -7.43 -6.79
CA ASN A 96 -19.74 -8.42 -7.33
C ASN A 96 -19.62 -9.66 -6.40
N LEU A 97 -19.77 -9.47 -5.09
CA LEU A 97 -19.67 -10.52 -4.08
C LEU A 97 -20.93 -11.40 -4.04
N LEU A 98 -22.12 -10.83 -4.18
CA LEU A 98 -23.40 -11.52 -3.99
C LEU A 98 -24.15 -11.75 -5.32
N LYS A 99 -24.84 -12.89 -5.42
CA LYS A 99 -25.63 -13.26 -6.59
C LYS A 99 -27.05 -12.68 -6.50
N PRO A 100 -27.73 -12.47 -7.65
CA PRO A 100 -29.15 -12.14 -7.65
C PRO A 100 -29.97 -13.13 -6.81
N GLY A 101 -30.82 -12.62 -5.93
CA GLY A 101 -31.64 -13.42 -5.03
C GLY A 101 -31.01 -13.71 -3.66
N GLU A 102 -29.72 -13.44 -3.47
CA GLU A 102 -29.07 -13.46 -2.15
C GLU A 102 -29.39 -12.18 -1.38
N SER A 103 -29.28 -12.24 -0.05
CA SER A 103 -29.52 -11.11 0.84
C SER A 103 -28.34 -10.89 1.77
N TYR A 104 -28.23 -9.70 2.36
CA TYR A 104 -27.11 -9.36 3.23
C TYR A 104 -27.51 -8.55 4.46
N ILE A 105 -26.65 -8.60 5.46
CA ILE A 105 -26.66 -7.72 6.64
C ILE A 105 -25.21 -7.33 6.95
N TYR A 106 -24.99 -6.08 7.35
CA TYR A 106 -23.66 -5.63 7.77
C TYR A 106 -23.24 -6.27 9.10
N LYS A 107 -21.96 -6.59 9.25
CA LYS A 107 -21.39 -7.24 10.44
C LYS A 107 -21.78 -6.57 11.76
N SER A 108 -21.60 -5.27 11.88
CA SER A 108 -21.91 -4.54 13.12
C SER A 108 -23.42 -4.50 13.39
N ALA A 109 -24.25 -4.38 12.36
CA ALA A 109 -25.71 -4.50 12.50
C ALA A 109 -26.11 -5.92 12.95
N TYR A 110 -25.50 -6.95 12.38
CA TYR A 110 -25.72 -8.33 12.83
C TYR A 110 -25.36 -8.51 14.31
N TYR A 111 -24.23 -8.00 14.78
CA TYR A 111 -23.86 -8.10 16.19
C TYR A 111 -24.82 -7.35 17.11
N TYR A 112 -25.31 -6.18 16.68
CA TYR A 112 -26.36 -5.48 17.41
C TYR A 112 -27.59 -6.36 17.63
N TRP A 113 -28.13 -6.96 16.56
CA TRP A 113 -29.32 -7.80 16.67
C TRP A 113 -29.05 -9.14 17.35
N ASN A 114 -27.89 -9.73 17.12
CA ASN A 114 -27.53 -11.00 17.75
C ASN A 114 -27.44 -10.87 19.28
N TYR A 115 -27.15 -9.69 19.81
CA TYR A 115 -27.04 -9.44 21.24
C TYR A 115 -27.91 -8.26 21.70
N PHE A 116 -29.08 -8.12 21.08
CA PHE A 116 -29.96 -6.96 21.21
C PHE A 116 -30.20 -6.55 22.67
N GLU A 117 -30.74 -7.44 23.52
CA GLU A 117 -31.05 -7.11 24.92
C GLU A 117 -29.79 -6.73 25.72
N GLN A 118 -28.66 -7.39 25.48
CA GLN A 118 -27.41 -7.06 26.17
C GLN A 118 -26.94 -5.65 25.82
N ILE A 119 -27.04 -5.28 24.55
CA ILE A 119 -26.57 -3.99 24.07
C ILE A 119 -27.52 -2.87 24.50
N THR A 120 -28.83 -3.05 24.34
CA THR A 120 -29.81 -2.01 24.72
C THR A 120 -29.82 -1.72 26.22
N ASN A 121 -29.50 -2.70 27.06
CA ASN A 121 -29.54 -2.55 28.51
C ASN A 121 -28.24 -2.00 29.11
N ASN A 122 -27.10 -2.17 28.42
CA ASN A 122 -25.78 -1.90 29.02
C ASN A 122 -24.91 -0.91 28.22
N VAL A 123 -25.32 -0.52 27.01
CA VAL A 123 -24.55 0.38 26.15
C VAL A 123 -25.33 1.68 25.94
N ASP A 124 -24.66 2.82 26.12
CA ASP A 124 -25.27 4.12 25.82
C ASP A 124 -25.39 4.30 24.29
N LEU A 125 -26.60 4.09 23.78
CA LEU A 125 -26.95 4.18 22.36
C LEU A 125 -27.17 5.63 21.89
N ASN A 126 -27.12 6.62 22.79
CA ASN A 126 -27.11 8.03 22.38
C ASN A 126 -25.73 8.45 21.82
N LYS A 127 -24.69 7.69 22.15
CA LYS A 127 -23.36 7.82 21.55
C LYS A 127 -23.23 6.87 20.35
N PRO A 128 -22.41 7.22 19.35
CA PRO A 128 -22.11 6.27 18.29
C PRO A 128 -21.37 5.05 18.86
N VAL A 129 -21.78 3.85 18.43
CA VAL A 129 -21.25 2.58 18.92
C VAL A 129 -20.23 2.01 17.94
N ILE A 130 -19.14 1.46 18.49
CA ILE A 130 -18.07 0.77 17.76
C ILE A 130 -18.03 -0.69 18.20
N PHE A 131 -18.09 -1.61 17.24
CA PHE A 131 -17.80 -3.02 17.50
C PHE A 131 -16.32 -3.31 17.23
N ILE A 132 -15.61 -3.75 18.27
CA ILE A 132 -14.26 -4.32 18.17
C ILE A 132 -14.44 -5.82 18.08
N ASP A 133 -14.20 -6.41 16.92
CA ASP A 133 -14.34 -7.85 16.72
C ASP A 133 -12.97 -8.52 16.60
N LEU A 134 -12.60 -9.31 17.62
CA LEU A 134 -11.32 -10.03 17.64
C LEU A 134 -11.36 -11.33 16.81
N ASN A 135 -12.55 -11.76 16.39
CA ASN A 135 -12.76 -12.93 15.55
C ASN A 135 -12.84 -12.56 14.05
N SER A 136 -12.70 -11.27 13.72
CA SER A 136 -12.87 -10.77 12.35
C SER A 136 -11.76 -11.26 11.42
N LEU A 137 -12.16 -11.64 10.21
CA LEU A 137 -11.29 -11.95 9.07
C LEU A 137 -10.57 -10.70 8.56
N SER A 138 -11.29 -9.58 8.49
CA SER A 138 -10.77 -8.32 8.00
C SER A 138 -10.19 -7.47 9.13
N ASN A 139 -9.06 -6.78 8.86
CA ASN A 139 -8.53 -5.70 9.70
C ASN A 139 -9.01 -4.33 9.19
N GLU A 140 -10.26 -4.25 8.73
CA GLU A 140 -10.85 -3.00 8.24
C GLU A 140 -10.89 -1.93 9.34
N SER A 141 -10.98 -0.67 8.93
CA SER A 141 -11.19 0.42 9.89
C SER A 141 -12.59 0.32 10.49
N TYR A 142 -12.73 0.64 11.77
CA TYR A 142 -14.01 0.51 12.48
C TYR A 142 -15.15 1.29 11.82
N CYS A 143 -16.34 0.71 11.79
CA CYS A 143 -17.58 1.41 11.45
C CYS A 143 -18.25 1.96 12.72
N PHE A 144 -18.94 3.10 12.59
CA PHE A 144 -19.78 3.64 13.67
C PHE A 144 -21.23 3.39 13.35
N LEU A 145 -21.94 2.87 14.34
CA LEU A 145 -23.39 2.78 14.29
C LEU A 145 -23.99 3.96 15.05
N GLN A 146 -24.89 4.66 14.39
CA GLN A 146 -25.87 5.51 15.06
C GLN A 146 -27.17 4.73 15.19
N PHE A 147 -28.02 5.08 16.16
CA PHE A 147 -29.27 4.37 16.40
C PHE A 147 -30.42 5.34 16.24
N ILE A 148 -31.28 5.07 15.26
CA ILE A 148 -32.45 5.89 14.96
C ILE A 148 -33.68 5.00 14.99
N ARG A 149 -34.77 5.48 15.59
CA ARG A 149 -36.06 4.79 15.55
C ARG A 149 -36.85 5.30 14.33
N PRO A 150 -36.97 4.52 13.23
CA PRO A 150 -37.80 4.92 12.11
C PRO A 150 -39.28 4.80 12.48
N HIS A 151 -40.14 5.53 11.78
CA HIS A 151 -41.59 5.56 12.04
C HIS A 151 -42.27 4.18 11.98
N ASN A 152 -41.72 3.24 11.20
CA ASN A 152 -42.30 1.91 10.97
C ASN A 152 -41.61 0.79 11.78
N SER A 153 -40.85 1.12 12.83
CA SER A 153 -40.16 0.13 13.67
C SER A 153 -40.39 0.41 15.15
N PRO A 154 -40.70 -0.63 15.97
CA PRO A 154 -40.71 -0.49 17.42
C PRO A 154 -39.28 -0.36 17.99
N TYR A 155 -38.26 -0.75 17.21
CA TYR A 155 -36.87 -0.81 17.65
C TYR A 155 -36.05 0.40 17.18
N LEU A 156 -34.98 0.69 17.93
CA LEU A 156 -33.88 1.48 17.42
C LEU A 156 -33.14 0.65 16.36
N VAL A 157 -32.91 1.25 15.20
CA VAL A 157 -32.31 0.60 14.04
C VAL A 157 -30.88 1.11 13.88
N PRO A 158 -29.88 0.22 13.70
CA PRO A 158 -28.51 0.63 13.48
C PRO A 158 -28.37 1.28 12.10
N ILE A 159 -27.81 2.48 12.06
CA ILE A 159 -27.52 3.24 10.85
C ILE A 159 -26.03 3.12 10.55
N ILE A 160 -25.75 2.59 9.37
CA ILE A 160 -24.42 2.38 8.84
C ILE A 160 -23.93 3.67 8.18
N ALA A 161 -22.88 4.28 8.74
CA ALA A 161 -22.36 5.57 8.30
C ALA A 161 -20.94 5.46 7.71
N HIS A 162 -20.83 5.16 6.41
CA HIS A 162 -19.54 5.08 5.71
C HIS A 162 -18.89 6.45 5.43
N LYS A 163 -19.68 7.53 5.46
CA LYS A 163 -19.28 8.88 5.01
C LYS A 163 -18.52 9.71 6.05
N ASN A 164 -18.59 9.38 7.34
CA ASN A 164 -18.06 10.23 8.40
C ASN A 164 -16.52 10.29 8.36
N GLU A 165 -15.94 11.48 8.16
CA GLU A 165 -14.48 11.72 8.20
C GLU A 165 -13.83 11.25 9.51
N ILE A 166 -14.57 11.33 10.61
CA ILE A 166 -14.15 10.82 11.92
C ILE A 166 -13.80 9.32 11.85
N ALA A 167 -14.45 8.56 10.97
CA ALA A 167 -14.21 7.12 10.77
C ALA A 167 -12.93 6.86 9.96
N ARG A 168 -12.49 7.83 9.15
CA ARG A 168 -11.19 7.77 8.45
C ARG A 168 -10.03 8.05 9.40
N ASN A 169 -10.26 8.83 10.46
CA ASN A 169 -9.22 9.30 11.38
C ASN A 169 -9.02 8.43 12.63
N LEU A 170 -9.89 7.46 12.90
CA LEU A 170 -9.73 6.54 14.03
C LEU A 170 -8.66 5.48 13.71
N LYS A 171 -7.49 5.61 14.35
CA LYS A 171 -6.37 4.67 14.20
C LYS A 171 -6.82 3.26 14.54
N LYS A 172 -6.50 2.31 13.64
CA LYS A 172 -6.71 0.87 13.87
C LYS A 172 -5.88 0.39 15.06
N LEU A 173 -6.30 -0.69 15.70
CA LEU A 173 -5.42 -1.40 16.63
C LEU A 173 -4.15 -1.87 15.88
N PRO A 174 -2.96 -1.82 16.50
CA PRO A 174 -1.68 -1.99 15.82
C PRO A 174 -1.35 -3.44 15.43
N PHE A 175 -2.30 -4.37 15.54
CA PHE A 175 -2.09 -5.80 15.36
C PHE A 175 -3.08 -6.43 14.37
N LYS A 176 -2.63 -7.49 13.67
CA LYS A 176 -3.46 -8.27 12.74
C LYS A 176 -4.25 -9.35 13.49
N LEU A 177 -5.57 -9.36 13.34
CA LEU A 177 -6.48 -10.26 14.06
C LEU A 177 -6.25 -11.76 13.74
N CYS A 178 -6.08 -12.12 12.46
CA CYS A 178 -5.78 -13.50 12.07
C CYS A 178 -4.48 -14.04 12.72
N ASN A 179 -3.48 -13.17 12.91
CA ASN A 179 -2.22 -13.54 13.56
C ASN A 179 -2.44 -13.82 15.05
N ILE A 180 -3.27 -13.02 15.72
CA ILE A 180 -3.65 -13.25 17.13
C ILE A 180 -4.30 -14.62 17.28
N TYR A 181 -5.31 -14.91 16.45
CA TYR A 181 -6.00 -16.20 16.47
C TYR A 181 -5.02 -17.37 16.25
N ASN A 182 -4.18 -17.30 15.21
CA ASN A 182 -3.19 -18.34 14.93
C ASN A 182 -2.18 -18.53 16.06
N ASN A 183 -1.70 -17.45 16.66
CA ASN A 183 -0.74 -17.49 17.75
C ASN A 183 -1.34 -18.10 19.02
N ILE A 184 -2.60 -17.77 19.35
CA ILE A 184 -3.32 -18.35 20.49
C ILE A 184 -3.44 -19.86 20.30
N TYR A 185 -3.92 -20.33 19.15
CA TYR A 185 -4.09 -21.75 18.89
C TYR A 185 -2.75 -22.50 18.82
N HIS A 186 -1.70 -21.89 18.28
CA HIS A 186 -0.37 -22.49 18.25
C HIS A 186 0.23 -22.63 19.66
N LYS A 187 0.20 -21.57 20.47
CA LYS A 187 0.65 -21.62 21.88
C LYS A 187 -0.17 -22.61 22.70
N LEU A 188 -1.47 -22.70 22.44
CA LEU A 188 -2.34 -23.67 23.10
C LEU A 188 -1.91 -25.10 22.74
N ALA A 189 -1.71 -25.39 21.45
CA ALA A 189 -1.22 -26.68 20.99
C ALA A 189 0.13 -27.05 21.63
N GLN A 190 1.09 -26.11 21.64
CA GLN A 190 2.39 -26.30 22.30
C GLN A 190 2.23 -26.67 23.78
N LYS A 191 1.44 -25.92 24.55
CA LYS A 191 1.21 -26.20 25.98
C LYS A 191 0.52 -27.55 26.20
N ILE A 192 -0.47 -27.90 25.38
CA ILE A 192 -1.19 -29.18 25.51
C ILE A 192 -0.24 -30.35 25.23
N ILE A 193 0.59 -30.26 24.19
CA ILE A 193 1.57 -31.29 23.87
C ILE A 193 2.63 -31.39 24.97
N ALA A 194 3.19 -30.28 25.43
CA ALA A 194 4.18 -30.29 26.50
C ALA A 194 3.65 -30.99 27.77
N ASN A 195 2.38 -30.77 28.12
CA ASN A 195 1.77 -31.35 29.32
C ASN A 195 1.36 -32.82 29.17
N ASN A 196 1.04 -33.28 27.95
CA ASN A 196 0.43 -34.61 27.73
C ASN A 196 1.29 -35.58 26.91
N PHE A 197 2.25 -35.05 26.15
CA PHE A 197 3.18 -35.76 25.26
C PHE A 197 4.57 -35.08 25.27
N PRO A 198 5.31 -35.09 26.39
CA PRO A 198 6.56 -34.34 26.52
C PRO A 198 7.59 -34.68 25.44
N GLN A 199 7.67 -35.96 25.04
CA GLN A 199 8.51 -36.43 23.92
C GLN A 199 8.19 -35.81 22.56
N LEU A 200 7.00 -35.25 22.36
CA LEU A 200 6.58 -34.57 21.12
C LEU A 200 6.61 -33.04 21.26
N ALA A 201 7.00 -32.49 22.41
CA ALA A 201 6.92 -31.06 22.69
C ALA A 201 7.79 -30.19 21.78
N VAL A 202 8.87 -30.76 21.21
CA VAL A 202 9.77 -30.09 20.27
C VAL A 202 9.44 -30.39 18.79
N ASP A 203 8.42 -31.20 18.51
CA ASP A 203 8.02 -31.55 17.14
C ASP A 203 6.98 -30.55 16.60
N GLU A 204 7.45 -29.63 15.75
CA GLU A 204 6.60 -28.62 15.11
C GLU A 204 5.48 -29.21 14.24
N ASN A 205 5.64 -30.42 13.70
CA ASN A 205 4.57 -31.08 12.94
C ASN A 205 3.43 -31.50 13.86
N ALA A 206 3.76 -32.05 15.03
CA ALA A 206 2.77 -32.41 16.05
C ALA A 206 2.03 -31.17 16.57
N VAL A 207 2.75 -30.09 16.84
CA VAL A 207 2.17 -28.79 17.24
C VAL A 207 1.23 -28.24 16.17
N THR A 208 1.67 -28.24 14.90
CA THR A 208 0.87 -27.76 13.78
C THR A 208 -0.38 -28.62 13.56
N SER A 209 -0.25 -29.94 13.64
CA SER A 209 -1.38 -30.86 13.54
C SER A 209 -2.41 -30.61 14.65
N LEU A 210 -1.99 -30.49 15.90
CA LEU A 210 -2.91 -30.21 17.00
C LEU A 210 -3.53 -28.82 16.88
N LYS A 211 -2.78 -27.81 16.45
CA LYS A 211 -3.31 -26.46 16.17
C LYS A 211 -4.46 -26.55 15.17
N ILE A 212 -4.27 -27.23 14.03
CA ILE A 212 -5.28 -27.43 12.99
C ILE A 212 -6.51 -28.13 13.57
N TYR A 213 -6.29 -29.20 14.34
CA TYR A 213 -7.37 -29.95 14.98
C TYR A 213 -8.20 -29.07 15.95
N LEU A 214 -7.54 -28.29 16.81
CA LEU A 214 -8.22 -27.38 17.74
C LEU A 214 -9.01 -26.29 16.99
N GLN A 215 -8.46 -25.76 15.89
CA GLN A 215 -9.16 -24.79 15.03
C GLN A 215 -10.38 -25.42 14.35
N LYS A 216 -10.25 -26.66 13.85
CA LYS A 216 -11.35 -27.44 13.28
C LYS A 216 -12.50 -27.58 14.28
N LEU A 217 -12.19 -27.90 15.54
CA LEU A 217 -13.17 -28.05 16.63
C LEU A 217 -13.76 -26.73 17.14
N ARG A 218 -13.13 -25.58 16.87
CA ARG A 218 -13.46 -24.28 17.50
C ARG A 218 -13.51 -24.38 19.03
N ILE A 219 -12.38 -24.77 19.63
CA ILE A 219 -12.28 -25.09 21.07
C ILE A 219 -12.94 -24.07 22.01
N PHE A 220 -12.87 -22.77 21.72
CA PHE A 220 -13.49 -21.75 22.56
C PHE A 220 -15.03 -21.73 22.49
N GLN A 221 -15.65 -22.23 21.43
CA GLN A 221 -17.10 -22.49 21.39
C GLN A 221 -17.47 -23.67 22.31
N ILE A 222 -16.61 -24.68 22.40
CA ILE A 222 -16.81 -25.80 23.35
C ILE A 222 -16.73 -25.27 24.78
N VAL A 223 -15.73 -24.43 25.10
CA VAL A 223 -15.62 -23.76 26.41
C VAL A 223 -16.87 -22.95 26.74
N GLN A 224 -17.43 -22.23 25.77
CA GLN A 224 -18.70 -21.53 25.94
C GLN A 224 -19.84 -22.48 26.32
N SER A 225 -19.92 -23.70 25.79
CA SER A 225 -20.95 -24.66 26.21
C SER A 225 -20.73 -25.26 27.61
N GLN A 226 -19.52 -25.13 28.18
CA GLN A 226 -19.09 -25.74 29.45
C GLN A 226 -18.75 -24.71 30.53
N SER A 227 -19.25 -23.47 30.43
CA SER A 227 -18.80 -22.30 31.21
C SER A 227 -18.85 -22.44 32.74
N ASN A 228 -19.52 -23.47 33.27
CA ASN A 228 -19.67 -23.71 34.70
C ASN A 228 -18.64 -24.70 35.27
N GLN A 229 -17.70 -25.19 34.46
CA GLN A 229 -16.70 -26.18 34.86
C GLN A 229 -15.27 -25.63 34.69
N ASP A 230 -14.44 -25.71 35.73
CA ASP A 230 -13.03 -25.29 35.65
C ASP A 230 -12.18 -26.19 34.75
N ASN A 231 -12.62 -27.43 34.54
CA ASN A 231 -11.99 -28.40 33.68
C ASN A 231 -13.03 -29.12 32.82
N PHE A 232 -12.68 -29.41 31.57
CA PHE A 232 -13.51 -30.23 30.68
C PHE A 232 -12.65 -31.23 29.90
N SER A 233 -13.22 -32.40 29.62
CA SER A 233 -12.55 -33.46 28.87
C SER A 233 -12.76 -33.30 27.38
N ILE A 234 -11.68 -33.41 26.60
CA ILE A 234 -11.73 -33.50 25.14
C ILE A 234 -10.85 -34.64 24.64
N ILE A 235 -11.19 -35.21 23.49
CA ILE A 235 -10.26 -36.08 22.77
C ILE A 235 -9.51 -35.20 21.77
N ILE A 236 -8.19 -35.31 21.76
CA ILE A 236 -7.32 -34.64 20.80
C ILE A 236 -6.76 -35.63 19.80
N GLU A 237 -6.57 -35.16 18.57
CA GLU A 237 -5.92 -35.86 17.48
C GLU A 237 -4.59 -35.17 17.17
N ILE A 238 -3.51 -35.95 17.09
CA ILE A 238 -2.18 -35.48 16.71
C ILE A 238 -1.64 -36.39 15.63
N THR A 239 -1.33 -35.83 14.46
CA THR A 239 -0.68 -36.55 13.37
C THR A 239 0.78 -36.10 13.24
N THR A 240 1.71 -37.03 13.44
CA THR A 240 3.15 -36.81 13.22
C THR A 240 3.80 -38.07 12.65
N GLN A 241 4.81 -37.92 11.79
CA GLN A 241 5.54 -39.03 11.16
C GLN A 241 4.60 -40.07 10.51
N ARG A 242 3.51 -39.61 9.89
CA ARG A 242 2.44 -40.43 9.27
C ARG A 242 1.69 -41.37 10.24
N LYS A 243 1.76 -41.11 11.54
CA LYS A 243 0.96 -41.80 12.57
C LYS A 243 0.01 -40.80 13.23
N THR A 244 -1.22 -41.22 13.47
CA THR A 244 -2.24 -40.43 14.17
C THR A 244 -2.44 -40.99 15.57
N TYR A 245 -2.31 -40.14 16.57
CA TYR A 245 -2.51 -40.44 17.98
C TYR A 245 -3.81 -39.78 18.45
N TYR A 246 -4.62 -40.56 19.18
CA TYR A 246 -5.81 -40.05 19.85
C TYR A 246 -5.62 -40.15 21.35
N LYS A 247 -5.94 -39.09 22.09
CA LYS A 247 -5.87 -39.11 23.56
C LYS A 247 -6.96 -38.25 24.17
N SER A 248 -7.64 -38.79 25.18
CA SER A 248 -8.52 -38.01 26.04
C SER A 248 -7.67 -37.22 27.03
N ILE A 249 -7.90 -35.91 27.10
CA ILE A 249 -7.21 -35.00 28.02
C ILE A 249 -8.24 -34.16 28.78
N ASN A 250 -7.88 -33.75 29.99
CA ASN A 250 -8.63 -32.76 30.76
C ASN A 250 -7.97 -31.39 30.57
N LEU A 251 -8.70 -30.45 29.96
CA LEU A 251 -8.26 -29.08 29.78
C LEU A 251 -8.78 -28.20 30.92
N ASN A 252 -7.88 -27.44 31.52
CA ASN A 252 -8.20 -26.45 32.54
C ASN A 252 -8.44 -25.08 31.90
N ILE A 253 -9.50 -24.38 32.31
CA ILE A 253 -9.82 -23.04 31.81
C ILE A 253 -8.65 -22.07 32.05
N THR A 254 -7.99 -22.13 33.21
CA THR A 254 -6.84 -21.28 33.56
C THR A 254 -5.71 -21.36 32.52
N LEU A 255 -5.45 -22.54 31.96
CA LEU A 255 -4.46 -22.73 30.89
C LEU A 255 -4.84 -21.92 29.64
N LEU A 256 -6.12 -21.97 29.26
CA LEU A 256 -6.66 -21.22 28.13
C LEU A 256 -6.55 -19.72 28.39
N GLU A 257 -6.91 -19.27 29.60
CA GLU A 257 -6.82 -17.86 29.99
C GLU A 257 -5.40 -17.32 29.91
N ASP A 258 -4.41 -18.05 30.42
CA ASP A 258 -3.01 -17.62 30.37
C ASP A 258 -2.50 -17.50 28.92
N VAL A 259 -2.92 -18.41 28.03
CA VAL A 259 -2.56 -18.32 26.61
C VAL A 259 -3.22 -17.10 25.95
N VAL A 260 -4.51 -16.87 26.21
CA VAL A 260 -5.24 -15.73 25.65
C VAL A 260 -4.67 -14.40 26.16
N LEU A 261 -4.43 -14.27 27.46
CA LEU A 261 -3.89 -13.04 28.07
C LEU A 261 -2.47 -12.71 27.59
N THR A 262 -1.68 -13.71 27.23
CA THR A 262 -0.34 -13.50 26.64
C THR A 262 -0.37 -13.33 25.11
N GLY A 263 -1.48 -13.65 24.46
CA GLY A 263 -1.67 -13.51 23.02
C GLY A 263 -2.31 -12.18 22.61
N ILE A 264 -3.11 -11.57 23.48
CA ILE A 264 -3.89 -10.36 23.20
C ILE A 264 -3.37 -9.19 24.02
N ASP A 265 -3.02 -8.10 23.34
CA ASP A 265 -2.66 -6.84 24.00
C ASP A 265 -3.90 -6.11 24.54
N CYS A 266 -4.37 -6.59 25.70
CA CYS A 266 -5.52 -6.03 26.41
C CYS A 266 -5.27 -4.58 26.86
N LYS A 267 -4.00 -4.19 27.06
CA LYS A 267 -3.63 -2.82 27.46
C LYS A 267 -3.90 -1.85 26.32
N SER A 268 -3.47 -2.19 25.09
CA SER A 268 -3.73 -1.36 23.91
C SER A 268 -5.23 -1.19 23.64
N ILE A 269 -6.04 -2.26 23.79
CA ILE A 269 -7.51 -2.17 23.65
C ILE A 269 -8.10 -1.23 24.71
N SER A 270 -7.68 -1.40 25.97
CA SER A 270 -8.15 -0.56 27.08
C SER A 270 -7.75 0.91 26.93
N GLN A 271 -6.52 1.19 26.47
CA GLN A 271 -6.06 2.56 26.20
C GLN A 271 -6.80 3.18 25.01
N PHE A 272 -6.98 2.41 23.93
CA PHE A 272 -7.70 2.86 22.74
C PHE A 272 -9.14 3.28 23.08
N THR A 273 -9.85 2.46 23.86
CA THR A 273 -11.22 2.78 24.29
C THR A 273 -11.22 3.99 25.23
N LYS A 274 -10.36 4.03 26.25
CA LYS A 274 -10.26 5.17 27.19
C LYS A 274 -9.95 6.51 26.52
N ASN A 275 -9.13 6.52 25.47
CA ASN A 275 -8.78 7.73 24.73
C ASN A 275 -9.91 8.27 23.84
N ASN A 276 -10.99 7.50 23.67
CA ASN A 276 -12.06 7.79 22.72
C ASN A 276 -13.45 7.80 23.39
N GLN A 277 -13.60 8.51 24.52
CA GLN A 277 -14.81 8.51 25.36
C GLN A 277 -16.09 9.05 24.70
N LYS A 278 -15.97 9.70 23.54
CA LYS A 278 -17.11 10.15 22.73
C LYS A 278 -17.87 8.99 22.07
N PHE A 279 -17.31 7.77 22.10
CA PHE A 279 -17.92 6.55 21.60
C PHE A 279 -18.17 5.54 22.71
N SER A 280 -19.17 4.69 22.46
CA SER A 280 -19.41 3.46 23.21
C SER A 280 -18.77 2.30 22.47
N PHE A 281 -17.99 1.46 23.15
CA PHE A 281 -17.33 0.31 22.51
C PHE A 281 -17.97 -1.00 22.95
N VAL A 282 -18.08 -1.94 22.03
CA VAL A 282 -18.56 -3.31 22.27
C VAL A 282 -17.51 -4.28 21.75
N LEU A 283 -17.01 -5.18 22.61
CA LEU A 283 -16.04 -6.21 22.21
C LEU A 283 -16.76 -7.51 21.87
N VAL A 284 -16.61 -7.95 20.62
CA VAL A 284 -17.01 -9.26 20.13
C VAL A 284 -15.77 -10.15 20.09
N SER A 285 -15.82 -11.30 20.77
CA SER A 285 -14.68 -12.21 20.87
C SER A 285 -15.12 -13.56 21.43
N ASP A 286 -14.56 -14.66 20.91
CA ASP A 286 -14.80 -16.00 21.46
C ASP A 286 -14.24 -16.14 22.88
N TYR A 287 -13.25 -15.31 23.23
CA TYR A 287 -12.57 -15.32 24.52
C TYR A 287 -13.35 -14.62 25.63
N ASN A 288 -14.46 -13.93 25.32
CA ASN A 288 -15.26 -13.22 26.32
C ASN A 288 -15.87 -14.13 27.39
N VAL A 289 -15.88 -15.45 27.19
CA VAL A 289 -16.30 -16.45 28.18
C VAL A 289 -15.31 -16.56 29.36
N LEU A 290 -14.05 -16.17 29.15
CA LEU A 290 -12.95 -16.38 30.09
C LEU A 290 -12.94 -15.30 31.19
N PRO A 291 -13.14 -15.64 32.48
CA PRO A 291 -13.22 -14.67 33.57
C PRO A 291 -12.04 -13.69 33.70
N ARG A 292 -10.79 -14.17 33.67
CA ARG A 292 -9.58 -13.33 33.79
C ARG A 292 -9.38 -12.43 32.58
N PHE A 293 -9.77 -12.90 31.39
CA PHE A 293 -9.76 -12.06 30.18
C PHE A 293 -10.80 -10.93 30.27
N ARG A 294 -12.00 -11.21 30.78
CA ARG A 294 -12.99 -10.15 31.04
C ARG A 294 -12.47 -9.14 32.05
N HIS A 295 -11.85 -9.60 33.13
CA HIS A 295 -11.32 -8.75 34.18
C HIS A 295 -10.20 -7.82 33.69
N SER A 296 -9.32 -8.30 32.79
CA SER A 296 -8.20 -7.52 32.26
C SER A 296 -8.61 -6.36 31.33
N LEU A 297 -9.84 -6.39 30.81
CA LEU A 297 -10.40 -5.41 29.88
C LEU A 297 -11.43 -4.47 30.53
N ASN A 298 -11.54 -4.49 31.86
CA ASN A 298 -12.54 -3.71 32.57
C ASN A 298 -12.30 -2.19 32.36
N SER A 299 -13.21 -1.56 31.60
CA SER A 299 -13.14 -0.16 31.18
C SER A 299 -14.55 0.41 31.16
N SER A 300 -14.72 1.67 31.59
CA SER A 300 -16.04 2.30 31.75
C SER A 300 -16.79 2.55 30.44
N ASN A 301 -16.11 2.50 29.29
CA ASN A 301 -16.72 2.71 27.97
C ASN A 301 -16.56 1.50 27.02
N LEU A 302 -16.21 0.33 27.54
CA LEU A 302 -16.11 -0.92 26.80
C LEU A 302 -17.05 -1.97 27.40
N PHE A 303 -17.98 -2.46 26.59
CA PHE A 303 -18.89 -3.53 26.97
C PHE A 303 -18.43 -4.88 26.38
N LEU A 304 -18.36 -5.90 27.23
CA LEU A 304 -17.92 -7.25 26.88
C LEU A 304 -19.14 -8.18 26.71
N LEU A 305 -19.45 -8.56 25.48
CA LEU A 305 -20.61 -9.41 25.17
C LEU A 305 -20.49 -10.80 25.79
N ASN A 306 -21.61 -11.37 26.24
CA ASN A 306 -21.73 -12.80 26.50
C ASN A 306 -22.29 -13.52 25.25
N ASN A 307 -21.45 -14.33 24.61
CA ASN A 307 -21.80 -15.02 23.37
C ASN A 307 -22.89 -16.10 23.54
N GLN A 308 -23.12 -16.59 24.77
CA GLN A 308 -24.16 -17.60 25.04
C GLN A 308 -25.58 -17.04 24.88
N LEU A 309 -25.75 -15.73 25.00
CA LEU A 309 -27.05 -15.06 24.97
C LEU A 309 -27.35 -14.53 23.55
N SER A 310 -27.08 -15.33 22.53
CA SER A 310 -27.40 -15.02 21.13
C SER A 310 -28.92 -15.05 20.90
N GLN A 311 -29.43 -14.03 20.19
CA GLN A 311 -30.86 -13.79 19.99
C GLN A 311 -31.28 -13.71 18.52
N PHE A 312 -30.32 -13.78 17.59
CA PHE A 312 -30.60 -13.55 16.17
C PHE A 312 -31.67 -14.49 15.59
N PRO A 313 -31.66 -15.82 15.86
CA PRO A 313 -32.70 -16.71 15.33
C PRO A 313 -34.12 -16.37 15.83
N LYS A 314 -34.24 -15.92 17.10
CA LYS A 314 -35.52 -15.50 17.69
C LYS A 314 -36.01 -14.21 17.03
N LEU A 315 -35.14 -13.20 16.94
CA LEU A 315 -35.47 -11.92 16.31
C LEU A 315 -35.72 -12.05 14.80
N TRP A 316 -35.11 -13.04 14.14
CA TRP A 316 -35.40 -13.36 12.76
C TRP A 316 -36.85 -13.78 12.55
N VAL A 317 -37.39 -14.64 13.42
CA VAL A 317 -38.81 -15.04 13.40
C VAL A 317 -39.71 -13.82 13.60
N GLU A 318 -39.38 -12.99 14.59
CA GLU A 318 -40.15 -11.78 14.91
C GLU A 318 -40.17 -10.78 13.74
N LYS A 319 -39.02 -10.58 13.08
CA LYS A 319 -38.93 -9.76 11.87
C LYS A 319 -39.87 -10.23 10.77
N GLN A 320 -39.99 -11.55 10.55
CA GLN A 320 -40.90 -12.06 9.50
C GLN A 320 -42.36 -11.69 9.79
N GLN A 321 -42.72 -11.51 11.06
CA GLN A 321 -44.08 -11.12 11.48
C GLN A 321 -44.27 -9.60 11.45
N GLN A 322 -43.33 -8.84 12.00
CA GLN A 322 -43.48 -7.40 12.23
C GLN A 322 -42.87 -6.52 11.13
N LYS A 323 -42.03 -7.08 10.24
CA LYS A 323 -41.42 -6.42 9.07
C LYS A 323 -40.62 -5.14 9.38
N PHE A 324 -39.92 -5.08 10.51
CA PHE A 324 -39.01 -3.97 10.82
C PHE A 324 -37.65 -4.12 10.08
N PRO A 325 -36.93 -3.02 9.80
CA PRO A 325 -35.65 -3.04 9.10
C PRO A 325 -34.50 -3.51 10.01
N TRP A 326 -33.56 -4.28 9.46
CA TRP A 326 -32.35 -4.68 10.18
C TRP A 326 -31.29 -3.58 10.25
N PHE A 327 -31.25 -2.67 9.30
CA PHE A 327 -30.31 -1.56 9.29
C PHE A 327 -30.83 -0.43 8.42
N GLY A 328 -30.28 0.76 8.62
CA GLY A 328 -30.32 1.86 7.67
C GLY A 328 -28.93 2.17 7.13
N GLN A 329 -28.82 2.78 5.96
CA GLN A 329 -27.55 3.15 5.34
C GLN A 329 -27.68 4.44 4.55
N TYR A 330 -26.58 5.19 4.44
CA TYR A 330 -26.40 6.20 3.41
C TYR A 330 -25.86 5.55 2.15
N LEU A 331 -26.41 5.88 0.98
CA LEU A 331 -25.91 5.35 -0.29
C LEU A 331 -24.53 5.93 -0.64
N ASP A 332 -23.72 5.12 -1.32
CA ASP A 332 -22.40 5.52 -1.81
C ASP A 332 -22.48 6.64 -2.85
N ARG A 333 -21.53 7.58 -2.81
CA ARG A 333 -21.39 8.63 -3.84
C ARG A 333 -20.70 8.05 -5.07
N ILE A 334 -21.47 7.65 -6.07
CA ILE A 334 -20.96 7.06 -7.32
C ILE A 334 -20.94 8.13 -8.42
N LYS A 335 -19.78 8.30 -9.07
CA LYS A 335 -19.57 9.26 -10.18
C LYS A 335 -18.93 8.58 -11.38
N PHE A 336 -19.34 8.99 -12.59
CA PHE A 336 -18.76 8.53 -13.86
C PHE A 336 -18.24 9.72 -14.66
N GLN A 337 -17.09 9.58 -15.31
CA GLN A 337 -16.53 10.62 -16.17
C GLN A 337 -16.95 10.38 -17.62
N ILE A 338 -17.71 11.31 -18.19
CA ILE A 338 -18.12 11.30 -19.60
C ILE A 338 -17.31 12.33 -20.40
N LYS A 339 -17.15 12.10 -21.71
CA LYS A 339 -16.62 13.08 -22.66
C LYS A 339 -17.76 13.76 -23.40
N ARG A 340 -17.78 15.10 -23.42
CA ARG A 340 -18.72 15.89 -24.22
C ARG A 340 -18.33 15.88 -25.70
N PRO A 341 -19.27 16.17 -26.61
CA PRO A 341 -18.94 16.36 -28.03
C PRO A 341 -17.87 17.42 -28.29
N SER A 342 -17.74 18.42 -27.40
CA SER A 342 -16.68 19.44 -27.43
C SER A 342 -15.28 18.91 -27.08
N GLY A 343 -15.15 17.67 -26.60
CA GLY A 343 -13.90 17.07 -26.14
C GLY A 343 -13.62 17.21 -24.64
N GLU A 344 -14.34 18.09 -23.94
CA GLU A 344 -14.20 18.30 -22.49
C GLU A 344 -14.74 17.10 -21.69
N THR A 345 -14.10 16.80 -20.56
CA THR A 345 -14.57 15.76 -19.64
C THR A 345 -15.44 16.36 -18.53
N GLN A 346 -16.48 15.63 -18.14
CA GLN A 346 -17.38 16.05 -17.06
C GLN A 346 -17.79 14.85 -16.21
N TRP A 347 -17.97 15.06 -14.90
CA TRP A 347 -18.51 14.06 -14.00
C TRP A 347 -20.04 14.08 -13.99
N ILE A 348 -20.64 12.89 -14.06
CA ILE A 348 -22.06 12.66 -13.79
C ILE A 348 -22.20 11.87 -12.49
N GLU A 349 -23.16 12.26 -11.67
CA GLU A 349 -23.36 11.70 -10.33
C GLU A 349 -24.67 10.92 -10.25
N VAL A 350 -24.67 9.75 -9.60
CA VAL A 350 -25.86 8.91 -9.45
C VAL A 350 -26.88 9.48 -8.45
N LEU A 351 -26.39 10.21 -7.44
CA LEU A 351 -27.20 10.77 -6.35
C LEU A 351 -27.11 12.29 -6.35
N SER A 352 -28.26 12.97 -6.26
CA SER A 352 -28.31 14.41 -5.98
C SER A 352 -27.84 14.71 -4.56
N THR A 353 -27.49 15.98 -4.29
CA THR A 353 -27.01 16.43 -2.97
C THR A 353 -27.99 16.11 -1.84
N GLU A 354 -29.30 16.28 -2.06
CA GLU A 354 -30.33 15.94 -1.06
C GLU A 354 -30.42 14.44 -0.81
N GLU A 355 -30.34 13.62 -1.86
CA GLU A 355 -30.40 12.16 -1.76
C GLU A 355 -29.17 11.54 -1.08
N GLN A 356 -28.05 12.26 -1.05
CA GLN A 356 -26.84 11.81 -0.37
C GLN A 356 -27.00 11.80 1.16
N GLU A 357 -27.86 12.66 1.71
CA GLU A 357 -28.13 12.76 3.15
C GLU A 357 -29.34 11.93 3.59
N HIS A 358 -30.01 11.24 2.64
CA HIS A 358 -31.13 10.36 2.95
C HIS A 358 -30.66 8.99 3.49
N ILE A 359 -31.33 8.51 4.56
CA ILE A 359 -31.11 7.19 5.14
C ILE A 359 -32.10 6.21 4.50
N TYR A 360 -31.56 5.19 3.84
CA TYR A 360 -32.34 4.11 3.22
C TYR A 360 -32.33 2.90 4.14
N TYR A 361 -33.50 2.35 4.44
CA TYR A 361 -33.67 1.24 5.36
C TYR A 361 -33.79 -0.11 4.62
N GLU A 362 -33.30 -1.18 5.24
CA GLU A 362 -33.52 -2.53 4.74
C GLU A 362 -35.01 -2.88 4.71
N GLY A 363 -35.49 -3.36 3.56
CA GLY A 363 -36.91 -3.60 3.32
C GLY A 363 -37.64 -2.46 2.62
N ASP A 364 -36.99 -1.29 2.45
CA ASP A 364 -37.53 -0.21 1.62
C ASP A 364 -37.78 -0.69 0.17
N PRO A 365 -38.76 -0.08 -0.54
CA PRO A 365 -39.04 -0.43 -1.92
C PRO A 365 -37.83 -0.19 -2.82
N GLU A 366 -37.78 -0.95 -3.92
CA GLU A 366 -36.75 -0.78 -4.95
C GLU A 366 -36.73 0.67 -5.43
N THR A 367 -35.55 1.27 -5.33
CA THR A 367 -35.32 2.67 -5.64
C THR A 367 -34.43 2.75 -6.87
N ARG A 368 -34.92 3.44 -7.92
CA ARG A 368 -34.18 3.64 -9.17
C ARG A 368 -33.59 5.04 -9.20
N ARG A 369 -32.31 5.12 -9.54
CA ARG A 369 -31.55 6.36 -9.68
C ARG A 369 -30.86 6.39 -11.02
N PHE A 370 -30.75 7.58 -11.58
CA PHE A 370 -30.08 7.80 -12.86
C PHE A 370 -28.90 8.72 -12.64
N ALA A 371 -27.77 8.43 -13.28
CA ALA A 371 -26.64 9.35 -13.30
C ALA A 371 -27.05 10.65 -13.99
N ARG A 372 -26.78 11.78 -13.35
CA ARG A 372 -27.14 13.12 -13.82
C ARG A 372 -25.92 14.03 -13.88
N ILE A 373 -25.95 14.95 -14.84
CA ILE A 373 -25.04 16.11 -14.87
C ILE A 373 -25.46 17.06 -13.73
N PRO A 374 -24.58 17.38 -12.77
CA PRO A 374 -24.96 18.19 -11.59
C PRO A 374 -25.53 19.57 -11.95
N GLU A 375 -24.97 20.23 -12.95
CA GLU A 375 -25.33 21.61 -13.30
C GLU A 375 -26.64 21.69 -14.10
N THR A 376 -26.98 20.66 -14.87
CA THR A 376 -28.14 20.68 -15.79
C THR A 376 -29.25 19.73 -15.38
N GLY A 377 -28.98 18.77 -14.48
CA GLY A 377 -29.89 17.69 -14.11
C GLY A 377 -30.16 16.66 -15.22
N GLN A 378 -29.54 16.80 -16.39
CA GLN A 378 -29.74 15.89 -17.52
C GLN A 378 -29.23 14.48 -17.18
N ASN A 379 -30.04 13.46 -17.50
CA ASN A 379 -29.80 12.06 -17.12
C ASN A 379 -29.39 11.14 -18.28
N ASP A 380 -29.13 11.72 -19.45
CA ASP A 380 -28.68 11.03 -20.66
C ASP A 380 -27.45 11.71 -21.26
N PHE A 381 -26.56 10.93 -21.89
CA PHE A 381 -25.38 11.43 -22.61
C PHE A 381 -25.17 10.68 -23.92
N LYS A 382 -24.56 11.34 -24.91
CA LYS A 382 -24.30 10.76 -26.24
C LYS A 382 -23.11 9.80 -26.18
N LEU A 383 -23.25 8.63 -26.82
CA LEU A 383 -22.14 7.69 -26.99
C LEU A 383 -21.39 8.06 -28.28
N LEU A 384 -20.22 8.68 -28.13
CA LEU A 384 -19.45 9.20 -29.27
C LEU A 384 -18.66 8.12 -30.03
N TYR A 385 -18.42 6.96 -29.39
CA TYR A 385 -17.54 5.92 -29.91
C TYR A 385 -18.17 4.52 -29.77
N PRO A 386 -17.78 3.56 -30.62
CA PRO A 386 -18.25 2.17 -30.55
C PRO A 386 -17.98 1.50 -29.20
N ASN A 387 -16.89 1.88 -28.55
CA ASN A 387 -16.60 1.52 -27.17
C ASN A 387 -16.37 2.82 -26.39
N THR A 388 -17.24 3.11 -25.43
CA THR A 388 -17.12 4.27 -24.55
C THR A 388 -16.60 3.81 -23.20
N ILE A 389 -15.48 4.38 -22.77
CA ILE A 389 -14.82 4.02 -21.51
C ILE A 389 -15.06 5.15 -20.51
N LEU A 390 -15.67 4.82 -19.37
CA LEU A 390 -15.97 5.79 -18.31
C LEU A 390 -15.07 5.52 -17.09
N SER A 391 -14.32 6.54 -16.67
CA SER A 391 -13.69 6.54 -15.34
C SER A 391 -14.78 6.51 -14.26
N ILE A 392 -14.52 5.85 -13.15
CA ILE A 392 -15.48 5.73 -12.05
C ILE A 392 -14.83 6.07 -10.71
N GLN A 393 -15.58 6.80 -9.89
CA GLN A 393 -15.25 7.05 -8.50
C GLN A 393 -16.40 6.64 -7.58
N ILE A 394 -16.04 6.10 -6.42
CA ILE A 394 -16.95 5.79 -5.31
C ILE A 394 -16.44 6.51 -4.08
N ASN A 395 -17.29 7.31 -3.44
CA ASN A 395 -16.96 8.07 -2.22
C ASN A 395 -15.69 8.93 -2.38
N GLU A 396 -15.56 9.54 -3.57
CA GLU A 396 -14.44 10.41 -4.01
C GLU A 396 -13.09 9.68 -4.21
N GLN A 397 -13.10 8.35 -4.34
CA GLN A 397 -11.92 7.55 -4.64
C GLN A 397 -12.12 6.73 -5.92
N ASP A 398 -11.07 6.53 -6.69
CA ASP A 398 -11.12 5.66 -7.87
C ASP A 398 -11.59 4.25 -7.47
N TYR A 399 -12.56 3.71 -8.22
CA TYR A 399 -13.04 2.36 -7.95
C TYR A 399 -11.98 1.35 -8.38
N CYS A 400 -11.55 0.46 -7.48
CA CYS A 400 -10.52 -0.54 -7.76
C CYS A 400 -11.06 -1.95 -7.53
N ILE A 401 -10.64 -2.90 -8.38
CA ILE A 401 -10.78 -4.34 -8.13
C ILE A 401 -9.36 -4.88 -7.99
N ASN A 402 -9.08 -5.56 -6.88
CA ASN A 402 -7.74 -6.09 -6.54
C ASN A 402 -6.61 -5.03 -6.58
N GLY A 403 -6.91 -3.82 -6.10
CA GLY A 403 -5.98 -2.69 -6.13
C GLY A 403 -5.78 -2.05 -7.51
N ILE A 404 -6.38 -2.59 -8.56
CA ILE A 404 -6.30 -2.06 -9.93
C ILE A 404 -7.52 -1.15 -10.18
N PRO A 405 -7.33 0.14 -10.48
CA PRO A 405 -8.41 1.04 -10.85
C PRO A 405 -9.22 0.46 -12.01
N GLN A 406 -10.52 0.65 -12.00
CA GLN A 406 -11.45 0.11 -12.98
C GLN A 406 -12.02 1.22 -13.86
N VAL A 407 -12.42 0.85 -15.06
CA VAL A 407 -13.25 1.66 -15.95
C VAL A 407 -14.50 0.88 -16.33
N TYR A 408 -15.57 1.63 -16.61
CA TYR A 408 -16.82 1.05 -17.08
C TYR A 408 -16.87 1.17 -18.60
N GLU A 409 -16.74 0.03 -19.29
CA GLU A 409 -16.76 -0.04 -20.75
C GLU A 409 -18.19 -0.29 -21.23
N ILE A 410 -18.68 0.62 -22.07
CA ILE A 410 -19.99 0.57 -22.73
C ILE A 410 -19.74 0.26 -24.20
N THR A 411 -20.18 -0.92 -24.64
CA THR A 411 -20.06 -1.37 -26.03
C THR A 411 -21.35 -1.05 -26.79
N HIS A 412 -21.19 -0.31 -27.88
CA HIS A 412 -22.26 0.08 -28.78
C HIS A 412 -22.81 -1.15 -29.53
N PRO A 413 -24.13 -1.27 -29.73
CA PRO A 413 -24.76 -2.41 -30.42
C PRO A 413 -24.56 -2.46 -31.95
N TRP A 414 -23.52 -1.82 -32.52
CA TRP A 414 -23.34 -1.67 -33.97
C TRP A 414 -23.26 -2.98 -34.76
N GLU A 415 -22.79 -4.08 -34.17
CA GLU A 415 -22.70 -5.36 -34.88
C GLU A 415 -24.07 -5.95 -35.30
N LYS A 416 -25.21 -5.39 -34.83
CA LYS A 416 -26.56 -5.91 -35.14
C LYS A 416 -27.63 -4.86 -35.48
N SER A 417 -27.34 -3.56 -35.46
CA SER A 417 -28.37 -2.51 -35.59
C SER A 417 -27.95 -1.40 -36.55
N LYS A 418 -28.88 -0.97 -37.44
CA LYS A 418 -28.75 0.18 -38.35
C LYS A 418 -28.77 1.54 -37.62
N ALA A 419 -28.27 1.61 -36.38
CA ALA A 419 -28.29 2.84 -35.60
C ALA A 419 -27.15 3.76 -36.06
N GLU A 420 -27.47 4.97 -36.54
CA GLU A 420 -26.46 5.99 -36.85
C GLU A 420 -25.78 6.47 -35.56
N SER A 421 -24.47 6.76 -35.63
CA SER A 421 -23.67 7.19 -34.47
C SER A 421 -24.20 8.46 -33.79
N GLU A 422 -24.99 9.25 -34.53
CA GLU A 422 -25.42 10.55 -34.08
C GLU A 422 -26.63 10.51 -33.13
N GLU A 423 -27.36 9.40 -33.07
CA GLU A 423 -28.66 9.31 -32.36
C GLU A 423 -28.60 8.58 -31.01
N LEU A 424 -27.60 7.71 -30.75
CA LEU A 424 -27.63 6.87 -29.55
C LEU A 424 -27.25 7.65 -28.27
N ARG A 425 -28.20 7.75 -27.34
CA ARG A 425 -28.02 8.37 -26.02
C ARG A 425 -28.17 7.34 -24.91
N ALA A 426 -27.17 7.24 -24.03
CA ALA A 426 -27.18 6.29 -22.93
C ALA A 426 -27.61 6.94 -21.61
N ARG A 427 -28.24 6.13 -20.76
CA ARG A 427 -28.55 6.41 -19.35
C ARG A 427 -27.89 5.35 -18.48
N ILE A 428 -27.21 5.79 -17.43
CA ILE A 428 -26.71 4.88 -16.38
C ILE A 428 -27.75 4.84 -15.26
N GLU A 429 -28.29 3.65 -15.01
CA GLU A 429 -29.32 3.39 -14.01
C GLU A 429 -28.70 2.58 -12.86
N PHE A 430 -28.85 3.09 -11.64
CA PHE A 430 -28.47 2.43 -10.41
C PHE A 430 -29.73 2.06 -9.63
N ILE A 431 -29.94 0.77 -9.44
CA ILE A 431 -31.10 0.20 -8.77
C ILE A 431 -30.65 -0.28 -7.41
N VAL A 432 -31.24 0.28 -6.35
CA VAL A 432 -30.90 -0.06 -4.97
C VAL A 432 -32.12 -0.58 -4.25
N LYS A 433 -31.91 -1.68 -3.52
CA LYS A 433 -32.86 -2.21 -2.55
C LYS A 433 -32.04 -2.67 -1.33
N PRO A 434 -31.94 -1.87 -0.25
CA PRO A 434 -31.11 -2.22 0.89
C PRO A 434 -31.48 -3.61 1.43
N GLY A 435 -30.46 -4.44 1.68
CA GLY A 435 -30.61 -5.87 2.01
C GLY A 435 -30.57 -6.82 0.81
N SER A 436 -30.53 -6.31 -0.42
CA SER A 436 -30.27 -7.05 -1.66
C SER A 436 -29.11 -6.42 -2.45
N PRO A 437 -28.30 -7.20 -3.19
CA PRO A 437 -27.20 -6.62 -3.96
C PRO A 437 -27.74 -5.57 -4.96
N PRO A 438 -27.11 -4.39 -5.06
CA PRO A 438 -27.55 -3.35 -5.97
C PRO A 438 -27.23 -3.71 -7.41
N GLU A 439 -27.92 -3.09 -8.36
CA GLU A 439 -27.70 -3.30 -9.78
C GLU A 439 -27.30 -2.01 -10.49
N LEU A 440 -26.32 -2.12 -11.39
CA LEU A 440 -25.91 -1.06 -12.29
C LEU A 440 -26.22 -1.50 -13.73
N ARG A 441 -27.02 -0.71 -14.44
CA ARG A 441 -27.47 -0.99 -15.81
C ARG A 441 -27.18 0.22 -16.70
N VAL A 442 -26.90 -0.05 -17.97
CA VAL A 442 -26.85 0.99 -19.01
C VAL A 442 -27.99 0.74 -19.98
N ARG A 443 -28.78 1.77 -20.25
CA ARG A 443 -29.91 1.70 -21.19
C ARG A 443 -29.80 2.79 -22.23
N ASP A 444 -30.33 2.48 -23.40
CA ASP A 444 -30.65 3.50 -24.39
C ASP A 444 -31.78 4.40 -23.87
N LYS A 445 -31.72 5.69 -24.18
CA LYS A 445 -32.68 6.71 -23.75
C LYS A 445 -34.11 6.33 -24.14
N ASP A 446 -34.25 5.80 -25.35
CA ASP A 446 -35.53 5.43 -25.95
C ASP A 446 -35.84 3.92 -25.80
N ASN A 447 -34.97 3.19 -25.10
CA ASN A 447 -35.02 1.72 -24.92
C ASN A 447 -35.11 0.93 -26.24
N GLN A 448 -34.66 1.49 -27.36
CA GLN A 448 -34.72 0.84 -28.67
C GLN A 448 -33.64 -0.22 -28.80
N TYR A 449 -32.47 0.02 -28.20
CA TYR A 449 -31.30 -0.85 -28.34
C TYR A 449 -30.82 -1.41 -27.00
N LYS A 450 -30.38 -2.68 -27.03
CA LYS A 450 -29.75 -3.35 -25.88
C LYS A 450 -28.26 -2.99 -25.82
N ILE A 451 -27.89 -2.20 -24.82
CA ILE A 451 -26.50 -1.79 -24.58
C ILE A 451 -25.79 -2.85 -23.71
N LYS A 452 -24.57 -3.23 -24.09
CA LYS A 452 -23.70 -4.07 -23.27
C LYS A 452 -22.75 -3.18 -22.48
N ALA A 453 -22.60 -3.45 -21.19
CA ALA A 453 -21.62 -2.76 -20.35
C ALA A 453 -20.93 -3.77 -19.43
N LYS A 454 -19.64 -3.55 -19.15
CA LYS A 454 -18.85 -4.40 -18.27
C LYS A 454 -17.77 -3.61 -17.55
N TRP A 455 -17.32 -4.13 -16.42
CA TRP A 455 -16.06 -3.71 -15.82
C TRP A 455 -14.92 -4.16 -16.72
N ARG A 456 -13.96 -3.27 -16.88
CA ARG A 456 -12.67 -3.56 -17.46
C ARG A 456 -11.67 -2.95 -16.50
N ASP A 457 -10.56 -3.66 -16.26
CA ASP A 457 -9.41 -3.02 -15.65
C ASP A 457 -9.21 -1.70 -16.39
N ARG A 458 -8.97 -0.62 -15.65
CA ARG A 458 -8.28 0.51 -16.23
C ARG A 458 -6.91 -0.08 -16.54
N SER A 459 -6.82 -0.78 -17.68
CA SER A 459 -5.60 -0.85 -18.45
C SER A 459 -5.15 0.58 -18.37
N VAL A 460 -4.00 0.79 -17.72
CA VAL A 460 -3.19 1.97 -17.97
C VAL A 460 -3.29 2.05 -19.48
N ILE A 461 -4.15 2.95 -19.99
CA ILE A 461 -4.13 3.33 -21.39
C ILE A 461 -2.64 3.46 -21.57
N PRO A 462 -1.95 2.66 -22.43
CA PRO A 462 -0.52 2.80 -22.55
C PRO A 462 -0.33 4.28 -22.81
N GLN A 463 0.02 5.00 -21.75
CA GLN A 463 0.21 6.42 -21.78
C GLN A 463 1.52 6.37 -22.47
N SER A 464 1.44 6.55 -23.76
CA SER A 464 2.55 6.38 -24.65
C SER A 464 3.35 7.64 -24.35
N PHE A 465 4.27 7.50 -23.42
CA PHE A 465 4.94 8.63 -22.82
C PHE A 465 6.01 9.10 -23.79
N ASN A 466 5.99 10.40 -24.08
CA ASN A 466 7.02 11.07 -24.85
C ASN A 466 8.10 11.73 -23.96
N CYS A 467 7.94 11.62 -22.65
CA CYS A 467 8.84 12.08 -21.60
C CYS A 467 8.46 11.40 -20.27
N ILE A 468 9.34 11.45 -19.25
CA ILE A 468 8.98 11.01 -17.90
C ILE A 468 8.22 12.17 -17.23
N PRO A 469 6.95 12.03 -16.83
CA PRO A 469 6.23 13.14 -16.21
C PRO A 469 6.89 13.55 -14.89
N LEU A 470 7.00 14.85 -14.64
CA LEU A 470 7.59 15.37 -13.40
C LEU A 470 6.82 14.87 -12.18
N LYS A 471 5.49 14.85 -12.27
CA LYS A 471 4.65 14.35 -11.17
C LYS A 471 5.09 12.95 -10.74
N THR A 472 5.39 12.06 -11.70
CA THR A 472 5.88 10.70 -11.42
C THR A 472 7.24 10.71 -10.72
N ILE A 473 8.15 11.60 -11.14
CA ILE A 473 9.46 11.80 -10.47
C ILE A 473 9.23 12.28 -9.02
N LEU A 474 8.37 13.28 -8.80
CA LEU A 474 8.09 13.85 -7.47
C LEU A 474 7.41 12.84 -6.54
N GLU A 475 6.41 12.11 -7.04
CA GLU A 475 5.72 11.06 -6.28
C GLU A 475 6.68 9.94 -5.89
N ASN A 476 7.58 9.52 -6.79
CA ASN A 476 8.62 8.55 -6.46
C ASN A 476 9.58 9.09 -5.38
N ARG A 477 10.04 10.34 -5.49
CA ARG A 477 10.89 10.97 -4.46
C ARG A 477 10.19 11.02 -3.11
N GLN A 478 8.91 11.42 -3.07
CA GLN A 478 8.12 11.48 -1.84
C GLN A 478 7.91 10.09 -1.24
N LYS A 479 7.59 9.10 -2.06
CA LYS A 479 7.48 7.70 -1.64
C LYS A 479 8.79 7.18 -1.06
N GLN A 480 9.93 7.51 -1.68
CA GLN A 480 11.25 7.17 -1.15
C GLN A 480 11.51 7.91 0.18
N LEU A 481 11.16 9.19 0.31
CA LEU A 481 11.28 9.95 1.58
C LEU A 481 10.51 9.30 2.73
N ASP A 482 9.28 8.86 2.47
CA ASP A 482 8.40 8.28 3.48
C ASP A 482 8.82 6.85 3.87
N LEU A 483 9.43 6.10 2.93
CA LEU A 483 9.92 4.75 3.16
C LEU A 483 11.36 4.72 3.70
N ASN A 484 12.20 5.73 3.38
CA ASN A 484 13.61 5.86 3.78
C ASN A 484 13.74 6.51 5.15
N ILE A 485 13.29 5.79 6.19
CA ILE A 485 13.59 6.15 7.58
C ILE A 485 14.61 5.15 8.12
N PRO A 486 15.91 5.49 8.12
CA PRO A 486 16.95 4.63 8.69
C PRO A 486 16.64 4.34 10.17
N LYS A 487 16.73 3.06 10.55
CA LYS A 487 16.71 2.63 11.94
C LYS A 487 18.08 2.89 12.56
N GLN A 488 18.12 3.17 13.86
CA GLN A 488 19.36 3.48 14.57
C GLN A 488 20.44 2.41 14.39
N GLU A 489 20.05 1.14 14.42
CA GLU A 489 20.94 -0.01 14.20
C GLU A 489 21.69 0.06 12.86
N GLU A 490 21.10 0.66 11.82
CA GLU A 490 21.67 0.71 10.47
C GLU A 490 22.82 1.72 10.34
N TYR A 491 22.85 2.77 11.19
CA TYR A 491 23.89 3.82 11.15
C TYR A 491 24.69 3.96 12.45
N GLN A 492 24.46 3.12 13.46
CA GLN A 492 25.22 3.16 14.72
C GLN A 492 26.74 3.01 14.52
N ASN A 493 27.16 2.16 13.59
CA ASN A 493 28.58 1.97 13.29
C ASN A 493 29.21 3.20 12.59
N ILE A 494 28.42 3.96 11.84
CA ILE A 494 28.85 5.24 11.27
C ILE A 494 29.14 6.23 12.40
N ILE A 495 28.19 6.38 13.34
CA ILE A 495 28.34 7.24 14.53
C ILE A 495 29.61 6.87 15.32
N LYS A 496 29.79 5.59 15.62
CA LYS A 496 30.94 5.08 16.39
C LYS A 496 32.30 5.40 15.75
N ASN A 497 32.36 5.47 14.42
CA ASN A 497 33.59 5.80 13.72
C ASN A 497 33.81 7.30 13.66
N LEU A 498 32.77 8.10 13.38
CA LEU A 498 32.88 9.56 13.39
C LEU A 498 33.22 10.12 14.76
N SER A 499 32.76 9.51 15.86
CA SER A 499 33.07 9.94 17.22
C SER A 499 34.56 9.83 17.61
N LYS A 500 35.37 9.13 16.81
CA LYS A 500 36.82 8.99 17.01
C LYS A 500 37.63 10.13 16.36
N ILE A 501 36.97 10.98 15.56
CA ILE A 501 37.61 12.11 14.88
C ILE A 501 37.96 13.17 15.91
N SER A 502 39.25 13.47 16.03
CA SER A 502 39.77 14.52 16.91
C SER A 502 39.98 15.84 16.15
N LYS A 503 40.19 16.94 16.87
CA LYS A 503 40.44 18.26 16.27
C LYS A 503 41.74 18.25 15.46
N ILE A 504 41.64 18.71 14.22
CA ILE A 504 42.69 18.76 13.23
C ILE A 504 43.09 20.22 13.00
N ASN A 505 44.39 20.49 12.92
CA ASN A 505 44.96 21.82 12.72
C ASN A 505 46.09 21.83 11.67
N ASN A 506 46.30 20.72 10.95
CA ASN A 506 47.32 20.55 9.93
C ASN A 506 46.88 19.48 8.93
N ILE A 507 47.13 19.71 7.64
CA ILE A 507 46.80 18.77 6.56
C ILE A 507 47.32 17.35 6.75
N ASN A 508 48.49 17.15 7.37
CA ASN A 508 49.05 15.80 7.57
C ASN A 508 48.21 14.94 8.51
N LYS A 509 47.48 15.56 9.45
CA LYS A 509 46.59 14.86 10.39
C LYS A 509 45.31 14.33 9.73
N ILE A 510 45.03 14.68 8.46
CA ILE A 510 44.00 13.98 7.67
C ILE A 510 44.29 12.48 7.60
N LEU A 511 45.57 12.09 7.60
CA LEU A 511 45.95 10.68 7.55
C LEU A 511 45.52 9.93 8.83
N ASP A 512 45.41 10.62 9.96
CA ASP A 512 45.05 10.03 11.26
C ASP A 512 43.55 9.71 11.36
N ILE A 513 42.71 10.49 10.66
CA ILE A 513 41.25 10.32 10.68
C ILE A 513 40.71 9.54 9.47
N LYS A 514 41.55 9.31 8.47
CA LYS A 514 41.18 8.66 7.21
C LYS A 514 40.50 7.32 7.43
N SER A 515 41.06 6.46 8.28
CA SER A 515 40.51 5.11 8.53
C SER A 515 39.07 5.17 9.05
N TYR A 516 38.75 6.12 9.93
CA TYR A 516 37.41 6.27 10.48
C TYR A 516 36.39 6.71 9.43
N ILE A 517 36.78 7.63 8.53
CA ILE A 517 35.91 8.07 7.44
C ILE A 517 35.78 6.97 6.38
N ASP A 518 36.86 6.23 6.11
CA ASP A 518 36.86 5.09 5.18
C ASP A 518 35.88 4.00 5.65
N GLU A 519 35.94 3.64 6.93
CA GLU A 519 35.01 2.68 7.53
C GLU A 519 33.56 3.19 7.49
N ALA A 520 33.33 4.45 7.84
CA ALA A 520 32.00 5.08 7.77
C ALA A 520 31.43 5.08 6.34
N TYR A 521 32.25 5.41 5.34
CA TYR A 521 31.85 5.40 3.93
C TYR A 521 31.61 3.98 3.41
N GLN A 522 32.41 3.01 3.85
CA GLN A 522 32.27 1.62 3.46
C GLN A 522 30.94 1.02 3.95
N ILE A 523 30.49 1.37 5.17
CA ILE A 523 29.16 0.97 5.68
C ILE A 523 28.04 1.47 4.77
N LEU A 524 28.11 2.72 4.30
CA LEU A 524 27.13 3.27 3.36
C LEU A 524 27.14 2.52 2.02
N LYS A 525 28.31 2.07 1.58
CA LYS A 525 28.46 1.30 0.34
C LYS A 525 27.91 -0.11 0.48
N GLU A 526 28.25 -0.81 1.57
CA GLU A 526 27.76 -2.16 1.86
C GLU A 526 26.25 -2.20 2.04
N TYR A 527 25.67 -1.18 2.69
CA TYR A 527 24.22 -1.06 2.80
C TYR A 527 23.58 -0.95 1.41
N LYS A 528 24.15 -0.13 0.51
CA LYS A 528 23.66 0.00 -0.86
C LYS A 528 23.78 -1.31 -1.63
N ASP A 529 24.91 -1.99 -1.52
CA ASP A 529 25.17 -3.24 -2.25
C ASP A 529 24.22 -4.38 -1.78
N ASN A 530 23.93 -4.44 -0.47
CA ASN A 530 23.07 -5.48 0.11
C ASN A 530 21.57 -5.22 -0.04
N ASN A 531 21.15 -3.94 0.01
CA ASN A 531 19.73 -3.57 -0.01
C ASN A 531 19.27 -2.97 -1.35
N HIS A 532 20.19 -2.82 -2.32
CA HIS A 532 19.97 -2.13 -3.59
C HIS A 532 19.37 -0.72 -3.40
N ARG A 533 19.78 -0.04 -2.32
CA ARG A 533 19.23 1.27 -1.90
C ARG A 533 20.25 2.05 -1.09
N ASP A 534 20.45 3.33 -1.41
CA ASP A 534 21.34 4.19 -0.63
C ASP A 534 20.65 4.64 0.67
N LEU A 535 21.32 4.41 1.80
CA LEU A 535 20.80 4.64 3.16
C LEU A 535 20.42 6.11 3.41
N LEU A 536 21.18 7.05 2.84
CA LEU A 536 21.05 8.49 3.12
C LEU A 536 20.47 9.28 1.95
N LEU A 537 20.22 8.64 0.81
CA LEU A 537 19.55 9.28 -0.33
C LEU A 537 18.07 9.51 0.02
N ASN A 538 17.58 10.73 -0.25
CA ASN A 538 16.18 11.11 -0.02
C ASN A 538 15.68 10.86 1.40
N VAL A 539 16.51 11.11 2.43
CA VAL A 539 16.07 11.03 3.83
C VAL A 539 15.64 12.40 4.35
N ASN A 540 14.54 12.48 5.11
CA ASN A 540 14.14 13.73 5.77
C ASN A 540 15.15 14.10 6.88
N PRO A 541 15.97 15.16 6.74
CA PRO A 541 17.03 15.50 7.68
C PRO A 541 16.52 15.97 9.05
N ASN A 542 15.23 16.30 9.14
CA ASN A 542 14.57 16.74 10.36
C ASN A 542 13.87 15.59 11.09
N HIS A 543 14.00 14.35 10.60
CA HIS A 543 13.38 13.20 11.25
C HIS A 543 14.04 12.92 12.63
N PRO A 544 13.26 12.73 13.72
CA PRO A 544 13.82 12.58 15.08
C PRO A 544 14.80 11.43 15.27
N SER A 545 14.71 10.35 14.48
CA SER A 545 15.67 9.23 14.59
C SER A 545 17.09 9.66 14.22
N LEU A 546 17.26 10.64 13.33
CA LEU A 546 18.55 10.98 12.75
C LEU A 546 19.37 11.99 13.55
N THR A 547 18.81 12.55 14.64
CA THR A 547 19.48 13.59 15.44
C THR A 547 20.90 13.19 15.84
N GLN A 548 21.09 11.97 16.36
CA GLN A 548 22.43 11.49 16.76
C GLN A 548 23.41 11.37 15.58
N LEU A 549 22.92 10.94 14.42
CA LEU A 549 23.74 10.83 13.21
C LEU A 549 24.13 12.22 12.70
N LYS A 550 23.18 13.17 12.72
CA LYS A 550 23.38 14.57 12.38
C LYS A 550 24.48 15.20 13.23
N ASP A 551 24.38 15.04 14.55
CA ASP A 551 25.37 15.55 15.50
C ASP A 551 26.76 14.94 15.26
N SER A 552 26.81 13.65 14.95
CA SER A 552 28.07 12.94 14.65
C SER A 552 28.70 13.38 13.32
N ILE A 553 27.88 13.69 12.30
CA ILE A 553 28.37 14.21 11.01
C ILE A 553 28.91 15.63 11.19
N ASN A 554 28.26 16.46 12.01
CA ASN A 554 28.70 17.83 12.29
C ASN A 554 30.06 17.90 13.01
N ILE A 555 30.57 16.80 13.57
CA ILE A 555 31.95 16.71 14.07
C ILE A 555 32.96 17.11 13.00
N LEU A 556 32.69 16.84 11.71
CA LEU A 556 33.59 17.25 10.62
C LEU A 556 33.78 18.78 10.54
N ASN A 557 32.73 19.55 10.85
CA ASN A 557 32.82 21.01 10.92
C ASN A 557 33.66 21.42 12.14
N TYR A 558 33.27 20.95 13.33
CA TYR A 558 33.91 21.35 14.60
C TYR A 558 35.35 20.87 14.77
N SER A 559 35.73 19.78 14.09
CA SER A 559 37.08 19.23 14.13
C SER A 559 38.05 19.95 13.18
N GLY A 560 37.60 20.92 12.37
CA GLY A 560 38.47 21.66 11.44
C GLY A 560 38.80 20.88 10.15
N VAL A 561 38.14 19.74 9.89
CA VAL A 561 38.37 18.93 8.68
C VAL A 561 38.03 19.71 7.42
N ILE A 562 36.91 20.43 7.42
CA ILE A 562 36.47 21.17 6.24
C ILE A 562 37.37 22.37 5.94
N GLU A 563 37.78 23.11 6.96
CA GLU A 563 38.73 24.22 6.83
C GLU A 563 40.04 23.75 6.18
N ILE A 564 40.57 22.61 6.63
CA ILE A 564 41.78 22.02 6.08
C ILE A 564 41.60 21.60 4.62
N ILE A 565 40.44 21.07 4.23
CA ILE A 565 40.16 20.72 2.82
C ILE A 565 40.13 21.98 1.96
N ILE A 566 39.50 23.06 2.44
CA ILE A 566 39.44 24.35 1.75
C ILE A 566 40.85 24.92 1.56
N GLU A 567 41.67 24.89 2.60
CA GLU A 567 43.05 25.37 2.56
C GLU A 567 43.96 24.49 1.70
N TYR A 568 43.73 23.17 1.69
CA TYR A 568 44.42 22.23 0.82
C TYR A 568 44.17 22.55 -0.66
N PHE A 569 42.93 22.79 -1.06
CA PHE A 569 42.63 23.18 -2.44
C PHE A 569 43.13 24.58 -2.79
N ASN A 570 43.29 25.47 -1.80
CA ASN A 570 43.82 26.82 -2.00
C ASN A 570 45.35 26.94 -1.95
N ASP A 571 46.08 25.82 -1.93
CA ASP A 571 47.55 25.77 -1.90
C ASP A 571 48.20 26.49 -0.70
N ARG A 572 47.46 26.63 0.42
CA ARG A 572 47.96 27.32 1.62
C ARG A 572 48.87 26.45 2.51
N TYR A 573 49.00 25.16 2.18
CA TYR A 573 49.84 24.22 2.92
C TYR A 573 51.06 23.76 2.12
N VAL A 574 52.23 23.83 2.75
CA VAL A 574 53.45 23.15 2.28
C VAL A 574 53.38 21.68 2.72
N ILE A 575 53.09 20.79 1.78
CA ILE A 575 53.09 19.35 2.03
C ILE A 575 54.54 18.87 2.04
N LYS A 576 54.95 18.17 3.11
CA LYS A 576 56.30 17.56 3.17
C LYS A 576 56.45 16.56 2.01
N ASN A 577 57.55 16.68 1.25
CA ASN A 577 57.86 15.83 0.09
C ASN A 577 57.59 14.34 0.41
N GLY A 578 56.73 13.71 -0.40
CA GLY A 578 56.35 12.29 -0.28
C GLY A 578 54.97 12.01 0.33
N ASN A 579 54.37 12.94 1.08
CA ASN A 579 53.03 12.75 1.67
C ASN A 579 51.87 13.10 0.73
N GLU A 580 52.10 13.87 -0.32
CA GLU A 580 51.06 14.32 -1.27
C GLU A 580 50.32 13.13 -1.91
N CYS A 581 51.05 12.09 -2.33
CA CYS A 581 50.49 10.85 -2.88
C CYS A 581 49.55 10.11 -1.90
N LYS A 582 49.64 10.37 -0.59
CA LYS A 582 48.75 9.79 0.43
C LYS A 582 47.63 10.73 0.86
N ILE A 583 47.87 12.04 0.84
CA ILE A 583 46.90 13.07 1.24
C ILE A 583 45.80 13.20 0.18
N THR A 584 46.15 13.31 -1.10
CA THR A 584 45.16 13.52 -2.18
C THR A 584 44.06 12.45 -2.20
N PRO A 585 44.37 11.14 -2.15
CA PRO A 585 43.33 10.10 -2.08
C PRO A 585 42.50 10.16 -0.80
N SER A 586 43.09 10.64 0.31
CA SER A 586 42.39 10.77 1.58
C SER A 586 41.39 11.93 1.54
N VAL A 587 41.81 13.09 1.04
CA VAL A 587 40.92 14.25 0.79
C VAL A 587 39.76 13.86 -0.11
N LEU A 588 40.03 13.15 -1.21
CA LEU A 588 39.03 12.66 -2.15
C LEU A 588 37.95 11.77 -1.47
N LYS A 589 38.35 10.91 -0.55
CA LYS A 589 37.39 10.08 0.19
C LYS A 589 36.55 10.90 1.16
N ILE A 590 37.17 11.87 1.83
CA ILE A 590 36.46 12.77 2.75
C ILE A 590 35.42 13.59 2.01
N ILE A 591 35.77 14.23 0.89
CA ILE A 591 34.78 15.00 0.11
C ILE A 591 33.67 14.08 -0.43
N ASN A 592 33.97 12.84 -0.82
CA ASN A 592 32.95 11.89 -1.25
C ASN A 592 31.98 11.49 -0.13
N PHE A 593 32.51 11.33 1.10
CA PHE A 593 31.70 11.11 2.29
C PHE A 593 30.84 12.34 2.61
N MET A 594 31.44 13.54 2.63
CA MET A 594 30.74 14.81 2.81
C MET A 594 29.60 14.98 1.81
N GLY A 595 29.83 14.65 0.52
CA GLY A 595 28.77 14.71 -0.48
C GLY A 595 27.58 13.79 -0.16
N LYS A 596 27.84 12.55 0.32
CA LYS A 596 26.77 11.62 0.71
C LYS A 596 26.00 12.06 1.96
N THR A 597 26.66 12.76 2.88
CA THR A 597 26.09 13.18 4.16
C THR A 597 25.60 14.63 4.17
N TYR A 598 25.76 15.35 3.05
CA TYR A 598 25.57 16.80 2.97
C TYR A 598 24.22 17.29 3.51
N ARG A 599 23.13 16.57 3.20
CA ARG A 599 21.77 16.91 3.66
C ARG A 599 21.62 16.89 5.20
N LEU A 600 22.50 16.18 5.89
CA LEU A 600 22.55 16.08 7.36
C LEU A 600 23.59 17.03 7.98
N SER A 601 24.41 17.72 7.19
CA SER A 601 25.42 18.69 7.68
C SER A 601 24.96 20.15 7.51
N GLU A 602 25.63 21.10 8.17
CA GLU A 602 25.35 22.54 7.99
C GLU A 602 25.56 23.00 6.53
N GLN A 603 24.59 23.73 5.98
CA GLN A 603 24.52 24.15 4.57
C GLN A 603 25.48 25.31 4.22
N ASN A 604 26.14 25.92 5.20
CA ASN A 604 26.80 27.23 5.04
C ASN A 604 28.11 27.23 4.21
N ILE A 605 28.57 26.09 3.70
CA ILE A 605 29.91 25.96 3.07
C ILE A 605 29.84 25.88 1.53
N SER A 606 28.65 25.74 0.98
CA SER A 606 28.46 25.25 -0.38
C SER A 606 28.82 26.27 -1.47
N SER A 607 28.59 27.56 -1.27
CA SER A 607 28.88 28.58 -2.29
C SER A 607 30.36 28.64 -2.71
N LEU A 608 31.29 28.38 -1.79
CA LEU A 608 32.73 28.36 -2.09
C LEU A 608 33.10 27.21 -3.05
N PHE A 609 32.52 26.02 -2.85
CA PHE A 609 32.82 24.82 -3.63
C PHE A 609 32.43 24.97 -5.10
N PHE A 610 31.41 25.77 -5.41
CA PHE A 610 30.94 26.04 -6.77
C PHE A 610 31.66 27.21 -7.46
N SER A 611 32.56 27.92 -6.79
CA SER A 611 33.31 29.00 -7.44
C SER A 611 34.30 28.45 -8.48
N MET A 612 34.33 29.05 -9.67
CA MET A 612 35.14 28.53 -10.79
C MET A 612 36.63 28.41 -10.48
N ASP A 613 37.19 29.36 -9.73
CA ASP A 613 38.60 29.31 -9.32
C ASP A 613 38.87 28.15 -8.37
N PHE A 614 37.94 27.87 -7.45
CA PHE A 614 38.04 26.73 -6.55
C PHE A 614 37.91 25.40 -7.29
N ILE A 615 36.96 25.30 -8.22
CA ILE A 615 36.78 24.09 -9.05
C ILE A 615 38.04 23.78 -9.84
N LYS A 616 38.65 24.78 -10.50
CA LYS A 616 39.90 24.59 -11.26
C LYS A 616 41.03 24.06 -10.37
N LYS A 617 41.21 24.64 -9.19
CA LYS A 617 42.21 24.18 -8.22
C LYS A 617 41.91 22.77 -7.72
N ALA A 618 40.66 22.49 -7.37
CA ALA A 618 40.24 21.17 -6.89
C ALA A 618 40.47 20.10 -7.96
N ILE A 619 40.08 20.35 -9.21
CA ILE A 619 40.29 19.41 -10.32
C ILE A 619 41.79 19.21 -10.58
N SER A 620 42.62 20.24 -10.46
CA SER A 620 44.07 20.06 -10.61
C SER A 620 44.67 19.10 -9.57
N LYS A 621 44.02 18.95 -8.40
CA LYS A 621 44.46 18.07 -7.31
C LYS A 621 43.79 16.70 -7.31
N VAL A 622 42.46 16.66 -7.37
CA VAL A 622 41.66 15.43 -7.24
C VAL A 622 40.99 14.98 -8.54
N SER A 623 41.35 15.60 -9.68
CA SER A 623 40.81 15.32 -11.02
C SER A 623 39.30 15.57 -11.15
N VAL A 624 38.73 15.06 -12.26
CA VAL A 624 37.31 15.13 -12.60
C VAL A 624 36.36 14.52 -11.56
N GLN A 625 36.86 13.73 -10.60
CA GLN A 625 36.07 13.18 -9.50
C GLN A 625 35.47 14.24 -8.58
N TYR A 626 35.99 15.47 -8.61
CA TYR A 626 35.39 16.61 -7.92
C TYR A 626 33.96 16.89 -8.40
N TYR A 627 33.64 16.61 -9.68
CA TYR A 627 32.28 16.77 -10.19
C TYR A 627 31.26 15.86 -9.53
N SER A 628 31.66 14.63 -9.17
CA SER A 628 30.80 13.73 -8.43
C SER A 628 30.48 14.26 -7.03
N PHE A 629 31.42 14.98 -6.40
CA PHE A 629 31.18 15.65 -5.12
C PHE A 629 30.20 16.82 -5.30
N LEU A 630 30.49 17.73 -6.24
CA LEU A 630 29.63 18.88 -6.52
C LEU A 630 28.18 18.45 -6.83
N GLY A 631 27.99 17.39 -7.62
CA GLY A 631 26.66 16.89 -7.92
C GLY A 631 25.91 16.30 -6.72
N LYS A 632 26.62 15.76 -5.73
CA LYS A 632 25.98 15.25 -4.50
C LYS A 632 25.53 16.39 -3.57
N VAL A 633 26.20 17.55 -3.64
CA VAL A 633 25.87 18.72 -2.81
C VAL A 633 24.94 19.72 -3.51
N ALA A 634 24.70 19.55 -4.82
CA ALA A 634 23.78 20.35 -5.63
C ALA A 634 22.29 20.02 -5.35
N PHE A 635 21.88 20.13 -4.09
CA PHE A 635 20.51 19.85 -3.65
C PHE A 635 19.57 21.06 -3.81
N ASP A 636 20.06 22.25 -3.48
CA ASP A 636 19.27 23.49 -3.57
C ASP A 636 19.37 24.12 -4.97
N LYS A 637 18.33 24.84 -5.39
CA LYS A 637 18.24 25.47 -6.73
C LYS A 637 19.50 26.24 -7.12
N GLU A 638 20.03 27.05 -6.21
CA GLU A 638 21.24 27.85 -6.44
C GLU A 638 22.44 26.99 -6.86
N TYR A 639 22.68 25.89 -6.14
CA TYR A 639 23.82 25.00 -6.41
C TYR A 639 23.59 24.11 -7.63
N GLN A 640 22.34 23.79 -7.96
CA GLN A 640 21.98 23.12 -9.20
C GLN A 640 22.29 24.00 -10.40
N LEU A 641 21.87 25.27 -10.37
CA LEU A 641 22.21 26.25 -11.41
C LEU A 641 23.72 26.43 -11.54
N ALA A 642 24.42 26.60 -10.40
CA ALA A 642 25.87 26.69 -10.41
C ALA A 642 26.54 25.44 -11.01
N TYR A 643 25.97 24.25 -10.81
CA TYR A 643 26.44 23.02 -11.43
C TYR A 643 26.19 22.99 -12.94
N PHE A 644 25.00 23.39 -13.37
CA PHE A 644 24.62 23.46 -14.79
C PHE A 644 25.43 24.52 -15.54
N ASP A 645 25.78 25.63 -14.90
CA ASP A 645 26.64 26.67 -15.47
C ASP A 645 28.06 26.19 -15.80
N ILE A 646 28.48 25.04 -15.28
CA ILE A 646 29.78 24.43 -15.58
C ILE A 646 29.75 23.66 -16.92
N PHE A 647 28.57 23.31 -17.43
CA PHE A 647 28.35 22.39 -18.56
C PHE A 647 29.23 22.69 -19.78
N SER A 648 29.26 23.95 -20.20
CA SER A 648 30.02 24.42 -21.37
C SER A 648 31.39 25.01 -21.03
N LYS A 649 31.75 25.10 -19.74
CA LYS A 649 33.01 25.70 -19.31
C LYS A 649 34.17 24.72 -19.49
N LEU A 650 35.33 25.24 -19.92
CA LEU A 650 36.58 24.50 -19.96
C LEU A 650 37.23 24.54 -18.57
N VAL A 651 37.35 23.37 -17.94
CA VAL A 651 37.88 23.27 -16.57
C VAL A 651 39.11 22.38 -16.48
N ASP A 652 39.22 21.34 -17.32
CA ASP A 652 40.43 20.54 -17.50
C ASP A 652 40.96 20.69 -18.93
N ARG A 653 42.29 20.77 -19.06
CA ARG A 653 43.13 21.10 -20.23
C ARG A 653 42.46 20.85 -21.61
N SER A 654 41.57 21.77 -22.00
CA SER A 654 40.91 21.89 -23.31
C SER A 654 39.63 21.08 -23.57
N ILE A 655 38.97 20.50 -22.56
CA ILE A 655 37.74 19.71 -22.77
C ILE A 655 36.53 20.34 -22.02
N PRO A 656 35.39 20.56 -22.70
CA PRO A 656 34.14 20.99 -22.06
C PRO A 656 33.56 19.94 -21.11
N SER A 657 32.91 20.38 -20.02
CA SER A 657 32.42 19.49 -18.96
C SER A 657 31.40 18.45 -19.43
N TYR A 658 30.57 18.75 -20.43
CA TYR A 658 29.62 17.77 -20.99
C TYR A 658 30.29 16.54 -21.65
N GLN A 659 31.59 16.62 -21.93
CA GLN A 659 32.38 15.50 -22.47
C GLN A 659 33.01 14.63 -21.36
N ILE A 660 32.81 15.01 -20.10
CA ILE A 660 33.37 14.35 -18.92
C ILE A 660 32.33 13.43 -18.31
N ASP A 661 32.69 12.17 -18.09
CA ASP A 661 31.80 11.13 -17.57
C ASP A 661 31.30 11.45 -16.15
N GLU A 662 32.21 11.83 -15.24
CA GLU A 662 31.88 12.18 -13.86
C GLU A 662 30.94 13.38 -13.75
N TYR A 663 31.00 14.29 -14.72
CA TYR A 663 30.07 15.41 -14.82
C TYR A 663 28.68 14.93 -15.23
N LEU A 664 28.57 14.14 -16.31
CA LEU A 664 27.27 13.59 -16.75
C LEU A 664 26.64 12.63 -15.73
N TRP A 665 27.47 11.88 -15.00
CA TRP A 665 27.04 11.03 -13.89
C TRP A 665 26.28 11.85 -12.83
N ALA A 666 26.80 13.00 -12.46
CA ALA A 666 26.18 13.88 -11.48
C ALA A 666 25.01 14.66 -12.11
N TYR A 667 25.16 15.14 -13.34
CA TYR A 667 24.14 15.86 -14.09
C TYR A 667 22.82 15.09 -14.18
N SER A 668 22.87 13.82 -14.62
CA SER A 668 21.68 12.95 -14.70
C SER A 668 21.01 12.72 -13.33
N ARG A 669 21.79 12.63 -12.25
CA ARG A 669 21.28 12.45 -10.89
C ARG A 669 20.66 13.71 -10.32
N ILE A 670 21.21 14.89 -10.62
CA ILE A 670 20.57 16.16 -10.26
C ILE A 670 19.20 16.24 -10.93
N LEU A 671 19.12 15.94 -12.23
CA LEU A 671 17.86 15.93 -12.98
C LEU A 671 16.84 14.92 -12.43
N LEU A 672 17.29 13.74 -11.97
CA LEU A 672 16.41 12.72 -11.40
C LEU A 672 15.99 13.03 -9.97
N TRP A 673 16.90 13.47 -9.10
CA TRP A 673 16.71 13.45 -7.64
C TRP A 673 16.45 14.81 -7.01
N TYR A 674 16.91 15.91 -7.60
CA TYR A 674 16.96 17.19 -6.90
C TYR A 674 16.19 18.32 -7.58
N SER A 675 15.93 18.24 -8.88
CA SER A 675 15.25 19.31 -9.63
C SER A 675 13.73 19.24 -9.55
N ASP A 676 13.08 20.34 -9.16
CA ASP A 676 11.62 20.53 -9.17
C ASP A 676 11.23 21.44 -10.34
N PHE A 677 11.14 20.85 -11.54
CA PHE A 677 11.17 21.55 -12.84
C PHE A 677 10.00 22.51 -13.13
N TYR A 678 8.86 22.44 -12.45
CA TYR A 678 7.70 23.28 -12.77
C TYR A 678 7.75 24.72 -12.20
N HIS A 679 8.63 24.97 -11.24
CA HIS A 679 8.63 26.25 -10.50
C HIS A 679 10.00 26.91 -10.34
N GLN A 680 11.07 26.27 -10.83
CA GLN A 680 12.43 26.73 -10.51
C GLN A 680 13.18 27.32 -11.69
N TYR A 681 13.04 26.89 -12.94
CA TYR A 681 13.93 27.39 -14.00
C TYR A 681 13.16 28.01 -15.17
N THR A 682 13.45 29.26 -15.45
CA THR A 682 13.13 29.91 -16.73
C THR A 682 14.07 29.40 -17.82
N LYS A 683 13.67 29.51 -19.09
CA LYS A 683 14.53 29.13 -20.25
C LYS A 683 15.85 29.90 -20.26
N ASP A 684 15.88 31.08 -19.65
CA ASP A 684 17.06 31.92 -19.49
C ASP A 684 18.00 31.44 -18.39
N GLU A 685 17.49 30.72 -17.38
CA GLU A 685 18.30 30.17 -16.27
C GLU A 685 18.93 28.80 -16.60
N PHE A 686 18.34 28.03 -17.51
CA PHE A 686 18.86 26.70 -17.87
C PHE A 686 18.58 26.33 -19.33
N ASN A 687 19.63 26.35 -20.16
CA ASN A 687 19.53 26.06 -21.59
C ASN A 687 19.59 24.55 -21.90
N TYR A 688 18.55 23.82 -21.45
CA TYR A 688 18.44 22.37 -21.66
C TYR A 688 18.42 21.98 -23.15
N THR A 689 17.91 22.85 -24.02
CA THR A 689 17.90 22.65 -25.48
C THR A 689 19.32 22.52 -26.03
N GLU A 690 20.19 23.47 -25.71
CA GLU A 690 21.59 23.43 -26.16
C GLU A 690 22.35 22.27 -25.50
N HIS A 691 22.10 22.00 -24.22
CA HIS A 691 22.73 20.87 -23.53
C HIS A 691 22.39 19.53 -24.20
N PHE A 692 21.12 19.33 -24.60
CA PHE A 692 20.68 18.16 -25.35
C PHE A 692 21.39 18.06 -26.71
N ARG A 693 21.52 19.17 -27.45
CA ARG A 693 22.24 19.22 -28.73
C ARG A 693 23.74 18.90 -28.57
N GLN A 694 24.41 19.43 -27.56
CA GLN A 694 25.84 19.19 -27.34
C GLN A 694 26.14 17.73 -26.99
N ILE A 695 25.34 17.10 -26.12
CA ILE A 695 25.49 15.68 -25.77
C ILE A 695 25.26 14.80 -27.01
N THR A 696 24.17 15.04 -27.75
CA THR A 696 23.87 14.27 -28.98
C THR A 696 24.94 14.44 -30.04
N LYS A 697 25.39 15.67 -30.33
CA LYS A 697 26.49 15.95 -31.28
C LYS A 697 27.79 15.27 -30.87
N PHE A 698 28.12 15.24 -29.59
CA PHE A 698 29.33 14.55 -29.11
C PHE A 698 29.25 13.03 -29.25
N LEU A 699 28.10 12.43 -28.93
CA LEU A 699 27.84 11.01 -29.18
C LEU A 699 27.98 10.68 -30.69
N LEU A 700 27.48 11.54 -31.58
CA LEU A 700 27.58 11.38 -33.03
C LEU A 700 29.02 11.55 -33.56
N ALA A 701 29.82 12.45 -33.00
CA ALA A 701 31.18 12.73 -33.46
C ALA A 701 32.20 11.61 -33.16
N LYS A 702 31.94 10.72 -32.19
CA LYS A 702 32.90 9.65 -31.80
C LYS A 702 32.86 8.47 -32.77
N SER A 703 34.01 8.04 -33.28
CA SER A 703 34.08 6.93 -34.25
C SER A 703 33.74 5.57 -33.62
N SER A 704 33.23 4.66 -34.46
CA SER A 704 32.79 3.31 -34.07
C SER A 704 33.88 2.44 -33.42
N ASN A 705 35.16 2.74 -33.70
CA ASN A 705 36.31 2.00 -33.16
C ASN A 705 36.58 2.30 -31.66
N ILE A 706 36.01 3.37 -31.10
CA ILE A 706 36.18 3.76 -29.67
C ILE A 706 35.05 3.20 -28.79
N LEU A 707 34.01 2.59 -29.38
CA LEU A 707 32.82 2.09 -28.70
C LEU A 707 33.10 1.02 -27.62
N ASN A 708 34.22 0.29 -27.76
CA ASN A 708 34.64 -0.76 -26.84
C ASN A 708 35.56 -0.29 -25.70
N ASN A 709 35.95 0.98 -25.67
CA ASN A 709 36.75 1.51 -24.56
C ASN A 709 35.91 1.56 -23.28
N PHE A 710 36.38 0.91 -22.20
CA PHE A 710 35.71 0.87 -20.90
C PHE A 710 35.30 2.26 -20.39
N ARG A 711 36.15 3.28 -20.55
CA ARG A 711 35.81 4.66 -20.13
C ARG A 711 34.68 5.27 -20.95
N PHE A 712 34.57 4.92 -22.23
CA PHE A 712 33.51 5.42 -23.08
C PHE A 712 32.18 4.69 -22.83
N LYS A 713 32.21 3.46 -22.30
CA LYS A 713 30.99 2.74 -21.90
C LYS A 713 30.25 3.43 -20.75
N GLU A 714 30.96 3.87 -19.70
CA GLU A 714 30.32 4.64 -18.61
C GLU A 714 29.82 6.00 -19.12
N TYR A 715 30.59 6.69 -19.96
CA TYR A 715 30.14 7.93 -20.59
C TYR A 715 28.82 7.74 -21.35
N LYS A 716 28.71 6.72 -22.21
CA LYS A 716 27.48 6.41 -22.95
C LYS A 716 26.29 6.25 -22.00
N LYS A 717 26.45 5.48 -20.94
CA LYS A 717 25.41 5.24 -19.93
C LYS A 717 24.94 6.54 -19.28
N ASN A 718 25.87 7.38 -18.81
CA ASN A 718 25.52 8.64 -18.16
C ASN A 718 24.97 9.67 -19.16
N ALA A 719 25.41 9.65 -20.42
CA ALA A 719 24.87 10.47 -21.50
C ALA A 719 23.44 10.10 -21.86
N PHE A 720 23.12 8.81 -22.07
CA PHE A 720 21.75 8.37 -22.33
C PHE A 720 20.81 8.69 -21.17
N LEU A 721 21.23 8.48 -19.91
CA LEU A 721 20.44 8.90 -18.74
C LEU A 721 20.19 10.40 -18.74
N SER A 722 21.21 11.21 -19.03
CA SER A 722 21.07 12.67 -19.12
C SER A 722 20.08 13.07 -20.21
N LEU A 723 20.15 12.47 -21.40
CA LEU A 723 19.22 12.73 -22.50
C LEU A 723 17.79 12.32 -22.17
N ILE A 724 17.60 11.15 -21.56
CA ILE A 724 16.28 10.66 -21.10
C ILE A 724 15.66 11.66 -20.11
N TYR A 725 16.41 12.09 -19.09
CA TYR A 725 15.87 13.04 -18.11
C TYR A 725 15.69 14.45 -18.67
N LEU A 726 16.50 14.88 -19.63
CA LEU A 726 16.29 16.14 -20.35
C LEU A 726 14.99 16.12 -21.17
N LEU A 727 14.52 14.97 -21.67
CA LEU A 727 13.23 14.90 -22.37
C LEU A 727 12.04 15.28 -21.48
N THR A 728 12.17 15.24 -20.15
CA THR A 728 11.15 15.72 -19.19
C THR A 728 10.73 17.16 -19.46
N PHE A 729 11.62 18.00 -20.02
CA PHE A 729 11.29 19.39 -20.38
C PHE A 729 10.24 19.52 -21.49
N ARG A 730 9.93 18.44 -22.23
CA ARG A 730 8.78 18.42 -23.16
C ARG A 730 7.43 18.64 -22.47
N GLU A 731 7.36 18.38 -21.16
CA GLU A 731 6.14 18.61 -20.36
C GLU A 731 5.83 20.10 -20.19
N THR A 732 6.86 20.97 -20.18
CA THR A 732 6.73 22.42 -19.94
C THR A 732 7.04 23.28 -21.17
N ASP A 733 7.90 22.81 -22.08
CA ASP A 733 8.18 23.42 -23.39
C ASP A 733 7.77 22.44 -24.50
N SER A 734 6.57 22.63 -25.04
CA SER A 734 6.02 21.78 -26.10
C SER A 734 6.76 21.90 -27.44
N GLU A 735 7.60 22.92 -27.64
CA GLU A 735 8.40 23.10 -28.86
C GLU A 735 9.71 22.31 -28.80
N PHE A 736 10.19 21.98 -27.60
CA PHE A 736 11.43 21.26 -27.41
C PHE A 736 11.35 19.82 -27.96
N CYS A 737 12.28 19.49 -28.86
CA CYS A 737 12.43 18.14 -29.40
C CYS A 737 11.16 17.61 -30.08
N THR A 738 10.42 18.46 -30.81
CA THR A 738 9.32 18.04 -31.69
C THR A 738 9.85 17.30 -32.92
N PHE A 739 9.01 16.51 -33.61
CA PHE A 739 9.43 15.67 -34.75
C PHE A 739 10.20 16.42 -35.85
N GLU A 740 9.93 17.72 -36.03
CA GLU A 740 10.57 18.53 -37.07
C GLU A 740 11.88 19.21 -36.60
N SER A 741 12.14 19.20 -35.29
CA SER A 741 13.21 19.96 -34.65
C SER A 741 14.62 19.38 -34.90
N GLU A 742 15.66 20.19 -34.73
CA GLU A 742 17.06 19.73 -34.85
C GLU A 742 17.38 18.67 -33.79
N GLU A 743 16.88 18.85 -32.57
CA GLU A 743 17.10 17.93 -31.44
C GLU A 743 16.57 16.54 -31.75
N TYR A 744 15.34 16.45 -32.28
CA TYR A 744 14.73 15.16 -32.61
C TYR A 744 15.54 14.43 -33.70
N LYS A 745 15.93 15.15 -34.75
CA LYS A 745 16.76 14.60 -35.84
C LYS A 745 18.13 14.10 -35.33
N LEU A 746 18.79 14.87 -34.46
CA LEU A 746 20.05 14.45 -33.84
C LEU A 746 19.86 13.22 -32.94
N ALA A 747 18.76 13.18 -32.18
CA ALA A 747 18.44 12.08 -31.29
C ALA A 747 18.16 10.77 -32.06
N GLU A 748 17.42 10.82 -33.17
CA GLU A 748 17.21 9.66 -34.04
C GLU A 748 18.52 9.14 -34.63
N GLN A 749 19.42 10.03 -35.08
CA GLN A 749 20.74 9.62 -35.57
C GLN A 749 21.57 8.92 -34.47
N VAL A 750 21.46 9.37 -33.21
CA VAL A 750 22.09 8.69 -32.08
C VAL A 750 21.48 7.30 -31.88
N VAL A 751 20.15 7.19 -31.85
CA VAL A 751 19.46 5.89 -31.72
C VAL A 751 19.91 4.90 -32.80
N GLU A 752 19.95 5.34 -34.06
CA GLU A 752 20.38 4.50 -35.19
C GLU A 752 21.85 4.08 -35.03
N LYS A 753 22.74 5.02 -34.70
CA LYS A 753 24.18 4.76 -34.55
C LYS A 753 24.48 3.70 -33.48
N TYR A 754 23.71 3.70 -32.39
CA TYR A 754 23.93 2.78 -31.26
C TYR A 754 22.92 1.62 -31.22
N ARG A 755 22.13 1.37 -32.27
CA ARG A 755 21.13 0.28 -32.32
C ARG A 755 21.74 -1.10 -32.01
N ASN A 756 22.97 -1.34 -32.46
CA ASN A 756 23.68 -2.61 -32.27
C ASN A 756 24.65 -2.60 -31.06
N ASP A 757 24.61 -1.57 -30.22
CA ASP A 757 25.48 -1.38 -29.04
C ASP A 757 24.62 -1.00 -27.81
N PRO A 758 23.81 -1.96 -27.31
CA PRO A 758 22.84 -1.70 -26.25
C PRO A 758 23.53 -1.37 -24.92
N VAL A 759 23.10 -0.28 -24.29
CA VAL A 759 23.63 0.17 -23.00
C VAL A 759 22.70 -0.24 -21.86
N TYR A 760 23.15 -1.16 -20.99
CA TYR A 760 22.34 -1.68 -19.89
C TYR A 760 22.69 -1.08 -18.53
N LEU A 761 21.70 -1.04 -17.66
CA LEU A 761 21.86 -0.78 -16.22
C LEU A 761 21.77 -2.10 -15.45
N LYS A 762 22.60 -2.27 -14.41
CA LYS A 762 22.58 -3.49 -13.57
C LYS A 762 21.21 -3.75 -12.91
N ILE A 763 20.49 -2.69 -12.56
CA ILE A 763 19.21 -2.73 -11.85
C ILE A 763 18.06 -3.07 -12.82
N ILE A 764 18.24 -2.81 -14.12
CA ILE A 764 17.22 -3.00 -15.16
C ILE A 764 17.86 -3.78 -16.33
N PRO A 765 18.09 -5.10 -16.17
CA PRO A 765 18.81 -5.88 -17.17
C PRO A 765 18.00 -6.16 -18.43
N ASN A 766 16.67 -5.99 -18.37
CA ASN A 766 15.75 -6.47 -19.40
C ASN A 766 15.61 -5.52 -20.59
N LYS A 767 16.08 -4.27 -20.48
CA LYS A 767 15.92 -3.24 -21.51
C LYS A 767 17.08 -2.25 -21.48
N SER A 768 17.56 -1.86 -22.65
CA SER A 768 18.68 -0.94 -22.80
C SER A 768 18.23 0.52 -22.73
N LEU A 769 19.10 1.41 -22.28
CA LEU A 769 18.86 2.86 -22.25
C LEU A 769 18.58 3.44 -23.63
N ASN A 770 19.15 2.84 -24.68
CA ASN A 770 18.89 3.21 -26.06
C ASN A 770 17.42 2.98 -26.43
N GLU A 771 16.85 1.84 -26.04
CA GLU A 771 15.44 1.51 -26.27
C GLU A 771 14.52 2.41 -25.44
N TYR A 772 14.85 2.67 -24.16
CA TYR A 772 14.10 3.66 -23.37
C TYR A 772 14.10 5.03 -24.01
N PHE A 773 15.27 5.49 -24.47
CA PHE A 773 15.41 6.78 -25.13
C PHE A 773 14.60 6.82 -26.43
N GLU A 774 14.67 5.78 -27.27
CA GLU A 774 13.91 5.68 -28.52
C GLU A 774 12.39 5.68 -28.27
N GLU A 775 11.90 4.94 -27.28
CA GLU A 775 10.48 4.92 -26.95
C GLU A 775 9.98 6.27 -26.45
N LEU A 776 10.74 6.95 -25.59
CA LEU A 776 10.40 8.30 -25.13
C LEU A 776 10.47 9.31 -26.28
N LEU A 777 11.44 9.21 -27.18
CA LEU A 777 11.50 10.09 -28.36
C LEU A 777 10.24 9.95 -29.20
N LYS A 778 9.82 8.71 -29.48
CA LYS A 778 8.65 8.37 -30.34
C LYS A 778 7.31 8.49 -29.62
N GLY A 779 7.30 8.72 -28.31
CA GLY A 779 6.06 8.80 -27.54
C GLY A 779 5.38 7.45 -27.33
N ASN A 780 6.14 6.36 -27.23
CA ASN A 780 5.65 4.98 -27.10
C ASN A 780 6.06 4.29 -25.79
N SER A 781 6.67 5.01 -24.85
CA SER A 781 7.13 4.40 -23.59
C SER A 781 5.96 4.06 -22.67
N SER A 782 6.05 2.96 -21.91
CA SER A 782 5.00 2.52 -20.99
C SER A 782 5.22 3.03 -19.56
N GLN A 783 4.17 3.04 -18.74
CA GLN A 783 4.28 3.39 -17.31
C GLN A 783 5.27 2.51 -16.56
N GLU A 784 5.27 1.19 -16.82
CA GLU A 784 6.23 0.25 -16.23
C GLU A 784 7.67 0.60 -16.63
N ALA A 785 7.88 0.99 -17.90
CA ALA A 785 9.18 1.44 -18.39
C ALA A 785 9.64 2.70 -17.65
N LEU A 786 8.75 3.65 -17.38
CA LEU A 786 9.06 4.82 -16.57
C LEU A 786 9.42 4.46 -15.12
N GLU A 787 8.61 3.61 -14.47
CA GLU A 787 8.83 3.20 -13.09
C GLU A 787 10.21 2.53 -12.91
N GLN A 788 10.63 1.71 -13.88
CA GLN A 788 11.95 1.12 -13.89
C GLN A 788 13.05 2.20 -13.96
N LEU A 789 12.94 3.19 -14.86
CA LEU A 789 13.90 4.30 -14.94
C LEU A 789 13.98 5.13 -13.64
N LEU A 790 12.90 5.22 -12.88
CA LEU A 790 12.87 5.93 -11.59
C LEU A 790 13.52 5.17 -10.42
N THR A 791 13.89 3.90 -10.63
CA THR A 791 14.65 3.08 -9.66
C THR A 791 16.16 3.10 -9.89
N VAL A 792 16.64 3.93 -10.82
CA VAL A 792 18.06 3.99 -11.18
C VAL A 792 18.88 4.69 -10.10
N ASP A 793 19.47 3.91 -9.17
CA ASP A 793 20.85 4.10 -8.66
C ASP A 793 21.45 2.90 -7.94
#